data_AF-A0A5P9XMY8-F1
#
_entry.id   AF-A0A5P9XMY8-F1
#
_cell.length_a   1.000
_cell.length_b   1.000
_cell.length_c   1.000
_cell.angle_alpha   90.00
_cell.angle_beta   90.00
_cell.angle_gamma   90.00
#
_symmetry.space_group_name_H-M   'P 1'
#
loop_
_entity.id
_entity.type
_entity.pdbx_description
1 polymer ?
#
loop_
_entity_poly.entity_id
_entity_poly.type
_entity_poly.pdbx_seq_one_letter_code
_entity_poly.pdbx_strand_id
1 'polypeptide(L)'
;MQDLDDRAQKLREIFQDSVTAVPMADEAAANEALEAYQSLQQASDHLFDLLIILDNTGQTVGTVRALANHFFLANVLDMVSIPIAEALNNIAACLPGIAQPDGKRIPSGPVQPGAPPSPQVTAFVRTLDHESAWLEAMLIGRAFTVLKRFPFQNARTTAVAGAATRIKRLGYDFSIRSGRYQIRDEVTENIVGQIQKCLRVLGCLNALSNIMQVALNVHPYEYEQILFGRKYVIGFGDRPPELPIGLLYNIAVKLPAQGTNVHNPKRFWDKAVSLARDLVAMLDLEPYSQFAFLGLNAQALEDGLREVAHYDHCFSLRQWHLSFTPEFLTVFFGESFDVCMKQRLGWNVADAVQLARVLKAHARPGTQVVPIAALVATGFDLGLFKSMLQFFAYREGEANKYYRSPFGAAGPDVIFKPLILLKEDSVVLPAASVLGPALFEATFTAWKIIKTDQEIASLRGNAAERLTKYLFAKHGFQPSFENALYDLGEQGAGECDLVFEDEENIILVECKAKALTRGAMTGMQGDALLDFASGLFAPQAQALRHERILRSAGSIHFHDGTRLELRDRHITRLTATLLDHGALQDRSMLRNVYNALLSAQFTCDPGYTKKRQVAEFNTNLRLFQEETRLLEAAGQHINAHPLNAASASVAQLDVLLEGVQSLTEVRTRLSIPMTFSTFNVLLEHYHHQKMRSQGQPS
;
A
#
# COMPACT_ATOMS: atom_id res chain seq x y z
N MET A 1 15.91 -10.76 -14.66
CA MET A 1 14.67 -10.59 -15.48
C MET A 1 14.69 -11.46 -16.74
N GLN A 2 15.77 -11.51 -17.53
CA GLN A 2 15.89 -12.41 -18.69
C GLN A 2 15.91 -13.91 -18.30
N ASP A 3 16.43 -14.19 -17.10
CA ASP A 3 16.61 -15.52 -16.51
C ASP A 3 15.34 -16.36 -16.29
N LEU A 4 14.15 -15.77 -16.06
CA LEU A 4 12.95 -16.59 -15.78
C LEU A 4 12.29 -17.14 -17.06
N ASP A 5 12.37 -16.41 -18.16
CA ASP A 5 11.79 -16.85 -19.44
C ASP A 5 12.66 -17.94 -20.08
N ASP A 6 14.00 -17.83 -19.98
CA ASP A 6 14.94 -18.89 -20.40
C ASP A 6 14.73 -20.19 -19.61
N ARG A 7 14.54 -20.07 -18.28
CA ARG A 7 14.19 -21.20 -17.41
C ARG A 7 12.85 -21.83 -17.78
N ALA A 8 11.85 -21.02 -18.14
CA ALA A 8 10.55 -21.53 -18.57
C ALA A 8 10.67 -22.33 -19.87
N GLN A 9 11.47 -21.89 -20.84
CA GLN A 9 11.69 -22.65 -22.06
C GLN A 9 12.36 -24.00 -21.78
N LYS A 10 13.44 -24.02 -20.98
CA LYS A 10 14.12 -25.27 -20.61
C LYS A 10 13.20 -26.25 -19.87
N LEU A 11 12.32 -25.75 -18.99
CA LEU A 11 11.33 -26.60 -18.33
C LEU A 11 10.25 -27.16 -19.26
N ARG A 12 9.90 -26.45 -20.35
CA ARG A 12 9.00 -27.01 -21.37
C ARG A 12 9.64 -28.21 -22.06
N GLU A 13 10.91 -28.11 -22.39
CA GLU A 13 11.68 -29.19 -23.01
C GLU A 13 11.75 -30.40 -22.07
N ILE A 14 12.18 -30.20 -20.82
CA ILE A 14 12.20 -31.26 -19.79
C ILE A 14 10.82 -31.90 -19.60
N PHE A 15 9.76 -31.10 -19.60
CA PHE A 15 8.40 -31.64 -19.50
C PHE A 15 8.04 -32.51 -20.71
N GLN A 16 8.32 -32.05 -21.93
CA GLN A 16 8.06 -32.81 -23.16
C GLN A 16 8.86 -34.11 -23.21
N ASP A 17 10.12 -34.07 -22.79
CA ASP A 17 10.97 -35.25 -22.67
C ASP A 17 10.38 -36.24 -21.67
N SER A 18 9.87 -35.76 -20.52
CA SER A 18 9.21 -36.62 -19.54
C SER A 18 7.95 -37.29 -20.13
N VAL A 19 7.16 -36.55 -20.93
CA VAL A 19 5.94 -37.07 -21.57
C VAL A 19 6.28 -38.14 -22.60
N THR A 20 7.36 -37.93 -23.35
CA THR A 20 7.87 -38.87 -24.34
C THR A 20 8.44 -40.12 -23.69
N ALA A 21 9.16 -39.97 -22.57
CA ALA A 21 9.75 -41.08 -21.83
C ALA A 21 8.68 -41.97 -21.18
N VAL A 22 7.68 -41.37 -20.52
CA VAL A 22 6.59 -42.09 -19.87
C VAL A 22 5.24 -41.39 -20.11
N PRO A 23 4.42 -41.89 -21.05
CA PRO A 23 3.05 -41.44 -21.23
C PRO A 23 2.20 -41.82 -20.01
N MET A 24 1.53 -40.85 -19.39
CA MET A 24 0.66 -41.08 -18.23
C MET A 24 -0.73 -40.54 -18.55
N ALA A 25 -1.64 -41.44 -18.93
CA ALA A 25 -3.00 -41.08 -19.33
C ALA A 25 -4.02 -41.23 -18.19
N ASP A 26 -3.74 -42.07 -17.20
CA ASP A 26 -4.65 -42.40 -16.10
C ASP A 26 -3.90 -42.76 -14.80
N GLU A 27 -4.68 -43.01 -13.74
CA GLU A 27 -4.14 -43.37 -12.42
C GLU A 27 -3.35 -44.69 -12.43
N ALA A 28 -3.66 -45.63 -13.34
CA ALA A 28 -2.95 -46.90 -13.42
C ALA A 28 -1.53 -46.69 -13.93
N ALA A 29 -1.38 -45.94 -15.03
CA ALA A 29 -0.08 -45.57 -15.59
C ALA A 29 0.74 -44.68 -14.63
N ALA A 30 0.08 -43.81 -13.86
CA ALA A 30 0.77 -43.01 -12.84
C ALA A 30 1.30 -43.85 -11.68
N ASN A 31 0.56 -44.89 -11.25
CA ASN A 31 1.04 -45.82 -10.23
C ASN A 31 2.17 -46.72 -10.75
N GLU A 32 2.09 -47.18 -12.00
CA GLU A 32 3.18 -47.94 -12.65
C GLU A 32 4.46 -47.11 -12.74
N ALA A 33 4.35 -45.84 -13.14
CA ALA A 33 5.49 -44.91 -13.18
C ALA A 33 6.13 -44.67 -11.81
N LEU A 34 5.40 -44.92 -10.72
CA LEU A 34 5.87 -44.79 -9.35
C LEU A 34 6.16 -46.14 -8.68
N GLU A 35 6.09 -47.26 -9.40
CA GLU A 35 6.24 -48.62 -8.84
C GLU A 35 7.61 -48.84 -8.17
N ALA A 36 8.65 -48.14 -8.64
CA ALA A 36 9.98 -48.16 -8.04
C ALA A 36 10.03 -47.55 -6.62
N TYR A 37 9.01 -46.78 -6.23
CA TYR A 37 8.87 -46.20 -4.89
C TYR A 37 7.84 -47.01 -4.11
N GLN A 38 8.25 -47.62 -2.99
CA GLN A 38 7.41 -48.48 -2.13
C GLN A 38 6.20 -47.73 -1.55
N SER A 39 6.24 -46.40 -1.54
CA SER A 39 5.11 -45.55 -1.18
C SER A 39 5.20 -44.16 -1.82
N LEU A 40 4.07 -43.46 -1.86
CA LEU A 40 4.02 -42.07 -2.30
C LEU A 40 4.84 -41.13 -1.39
N GLN A 41 4.99 -41.48 -0.11
CA GLN A 41 5.88 -40.76 0.80
C GLN A 41 7.33 -40.90 0.36
N GLN A 42 7.75 -42.10 -0.03
CA GLN A 42 9.10 -42.33 -0.54
C GLN A 42 9.36 -41.54 -1.83
N ALA A 43 8.38 -41.44 -2.73
CA ALA A 43 8.50 -40.61 -3.93
C ALA A 43 8.62 -39.10 -3.59
N SER A 44 7.85 -38.59 -2.62
CA SER A 44 8.00 -37.22 -2.11
C SER A 44 9.36 -36.96 -1.45
N ASP A 45 9.88 -37.95 -0.71
CA ASP A 45 11.17 -37.85 -0.04
C ASP A 45 12.31 -37.85 -1.07
N HIS A 46 12.18 -38.68 -2.11
CA HIS A 46 13.15 -38.72 -3.21
C HIS A 46 13.23 -37.39 -3.97
N LEU A 47 12.12 -36.65 -4.11
CA LEU A 47 12.17 -35.29 -4.66
C LEU A 47 13.10 -34.35 -3.87
N PHE A 48 13.15 -34.49 -2.54
CA PHE A 48 14.09 -33.74 -1.71
C PHE A 48 15.53 -34.12 -2.07
N ASP A 49 15.84 -35.42 -2.11
CA ASP A 49 17.19 -35.92 -2.38
C ASP A 49 17.67 -35.57 -3.80
N LEU A 50 16.77 -35.55 -4.78
CA LEU A 50 17.06 -35.17 -6.16
C LEU A 50 17.38 -33.67 -6.29
N LEU A 51 16.54 -32.82 -5.73
CA LEU A 51 16.52 -31.39 -6.07
C LEU A 51 17.14 -30.48 -5.01
N ILE A 52 17.17 -30.85 -3.73
CA ILE A 52 17.67 -29.97 -2.67
C ILE A 52 19.19 -30.08 -2.54
N ILE A 53 19.85 -28.93 -2.51
CA ILE A 53 21.27 -28.78 -2.22
C ILE A 53 21.53 -27.63 -1.25
N LEU A 54 22.69 -27.63 -0.59
CA LEU A 54 23.11 -26.55 0.32
C LEU A 54 23.85 -25.42 -0.39
N ASP A 55 24.44 -25.70 -1.55
CA ASP A 55 25.17 -24.71 -2.33
C ASP A 55 24.19 -23.68 -2.92
N ASN A 56 24.54 -22.40 -2.77
CA ASN A 56 23.69 -21.32 -3.25
C ASN A 56 23.66 -21.27 -4.79
N THR A 57 22.65 -21.91 -5.38
CA THR A 57 22.38 -21.88 -6.83
C THR A 57 21.66 -20.60 -7.27
N GLY A 58 21.26 -19.73 -6.34
CA GLY A 58 20.30 -18.66 -6.59
C GLY A 58 18.88 -19.16 -6.87
N GLN A 59 18.61 -20.47 -6.81
CA GLN A 59 17.27 -21.06 -6.98
C GLN A 59 16.79 -21.63 -5.65
N THR A 60 15.54 -21.36 -5.30
CA THR A 60 14.90 -21.89 -4.09
C THR A 60 13.58 -22.54 -4.45
N VAL A 61 12.91 -23.16 -3.48
CA VAL A 61 11.52 -23.62 -3.66
C VAL A 61 10.60 -22.48 -4.12
N GLY A 62 10.89 -21.23 -3.72
CA GLY A 62 10.19 -20.04 -4.20
C GLY A 62 10.31 -19.85 -5.71
N THR A 63 11.47 -20.17 -6.29
CA THR A 63 11.69 -20.15 -7.75
C THR A 63 10.77 -21.16 -8.46
N VAL A 64 10.66 -22.38 -7.92
CA VAL A 64 9.79 -23.43 -8.49
C VAL A 64 8.31 -23.00 -8.44
N ARG A 65 7.87 -22.41 -7.32
CA ARG A 65 6.51 -21.85 -7.20
C ARG A 65 6.26 -20.71 -8.18
N ALA A 66 7.24 -19.82 -8.38
CA ALA A 66 7.13 -18.74 -9.35
C ALA A 66 7.00 -19.28 -10.79
N LEU A 67 7.72 -20.35 -11.13
CA LEU A 67 7.60 -21.03 -12.42
C LEU A 67 6.25 -21.73 -12.57
N ALA A 68 5.74 -22.41 -11.53
CA ALA A 68 4.39 -22.97 -11.54
C ALA A 68 3.32 -21.90 -11.83
N ASN A 69 3.39 -20.75 -11.16
CA ASN A 69 2.52 -19.61 -11.42
C ASN A 69 2.68 -19.08 -12.86
N HIS A 70 3.92 -18.98 -13.37
CA HIS A 70 4.19 -18.56 -14.75
C HIS A 70 3.46 -19.46 -15.75
N PHE A 71 3.63 -20.78 -15.65
CA PHE A 71 2.99 -21.73 -16.56
C PHE A 71 1.46 -21.71 -16.44
N PHE A 72 0.94 -21.56 -15.22
CA PHE A 72 -0.51 -21.46 -15.02
C PHE A 72 -1.08 -20.24 -15.77
N LEU A 73 -0.43 -19.08 -15.64
CA LEU A 73 -0.83 -17.88 -16.38
C LEU A 73 -0.65 -18.05 -17.89
N ALA A 74 0.44 -18.72 -18.33
CA ALA A 74 0.77 -18.96 -19.74
C ALA A 74 -0.25 -19.81 -20.46
N ASN A 75 -0.96 -20.65 -19.73
CA ASN A 75 -2.03 -21.45 -20.29
C ASN A 75 -3.15 -20.60 -20.91
N VAL A 76 -3.39 -19.39 -20.41
CA VAL A 76 -4.34 -18.46 -21.04
C VAL A 76 -3.94 -18.11 -22.48
N LEU A 77 -2.64 -18.13 -22.79
CA LEU A 77 -2.11 -17.82 -24.11
C LEU A 77 -2.03 -19.05 -25.03
N ASP A 78 -1.47 -20.15 -24.54
CA ASP A 78 -1.12 -21.34 -25.35
C ASP A 78 -1.97 -22.59 -25.11
N MET A 79 -2.82 -22.62 -24.08
CA MET A 79 -3.70 -23.74 -23.69
C MET A 79 -3.00 -25.08 -23.40
N VAL A 80 -1.67 -25.11 -23.29
CA VAL A 80 -0.89 -26.34 -23.09
C VAL A 80 0.01 -26.28 -21.85
N SER A 81 -0.04 -25.19 -21.08
CA SER A 81 0.86 -24.95 -19.95
C SER A 81 0.32 -25.42 -18.59
N ILE A 82 -0.99 -25.67 -18.44
CA ILE A 82 -1.57 -26.16 -17.16
C ILE A 82 -0.87 -27.43 -16.64
N PRO A 83 -0.64 -28.47 -17.46
CA PRO A 83 -0.01 -29.70 -16.97
C PRO A 83 1.39 -29.46 -16.37
N ILE A 84 2.15 -28.52 -16.93
CA ILE A 84 3.47 -28.12 -16.41
C ILE A 84 3.32 -27.42 -15.06
N ALA A 85 2.36 -26.49 -14.95
CA ALA A 85 2.08 -25.78 -13.72
C ALA A 85 1.68 -26.72 -12.57
N GLU A 86 0.83 -27.70 -12.85
CA GLU A 86 0.40 -28.70 -11.86
C GLU A 86 1.55 -29.60 -11.43
N ALA A 87 2.38 -30.07 -12.36
CA ALA A 87 3.55 -30.88 -12.02
C ALA A 87 4.54 -30.10 -11.15
N LEU A 88 4.85 -28.84 -11.50
CA LEU A 88 5.73 -27.98 -10.71
C LEU A 88 5.14 -27.64 -9.34
N ASN A 89 3.82 -27.45 -9.23
CA ASN A 89 3.16 -27.24 -7.96
C ASN A 89 3.27 -28.46 -7.04
N ASN A 90 3.07 -29.67 -7.58
CA ASN A 90 3.26 -30.91 -6.82
C ASN A 90 4.70 -31.08 -6.36
N ILE A 91 5.69 -30.78 -7.22
CA ILE A 91 7.10 -30.78 -6.85
C ILE A 91 7.34 -29.78 -5.70
N ALA A 92 6.93 -28.53 -5.86
CA ALA A 92 7.13 -27.49 -4.85
C ALA A 92 6.40 -27.74 -3.52
N ALA A 93 5.33 -28.53 -3.52
CA ALA A 93 4.61 -28.94 -2.31
C ALA A 93 5.40 -29.98 -1.50
N CYS A 94 6.25 -30.79 -2.15
CA CYS A 94 7.09 -31.80 -1.50
C CYS A 94 8.41 -31.23 -0.97
N LEU A 95 8.86 -30.08 -1.48
CA LEU A 95 10.15 -29.49 -1.14
C LEU A 95 10.04 -28.47 0.02
N PRO A 96 10.76 -28.66 1.15
CA PRO A 96 10.91 -27.64 2.16
C PRO A 96 11.91 -26.57 1.72
N GLY A 97 11.71 -25.32 2.14
CA GLY A 97 12.66 -24.22 1.89
C GLY A 97 13.89 -24.22 2.82
N ILE A 98 14.02 -25.24 3.67
CA ILE A 98 15.02 -25.36 4.73
C ILE A 98 15.49 -26.81 4.85
N ALA A 99 16.74 -27.00 5.30
CA ALA A 99 17.37 -28.29 5.54
C ALA A 99 18.23 -28.26 6.82
N GLN A 100 18.68 -29.43 7.27
CA GLN A 100 19.72 -29.53 8.30
C GLN A 100 21.08 -29.07 7.73
N PRO A 101 22.02 -28.60 8.56
CA PRO A 101 23.35 -28.15 8.10
C PRO A 101 24.18 -29.25 7.40
N ASP A 102 23.85 -30.52 7.61
CA ASP A 102 24.48 -31.68 6.95
C ASP A 102 23.80 -32.05 5.62
N GLY A 103 22.83 -31.26 5.17
CA GLY A 103 22.11 -31.45 3.91
C GLY A 103 20.92 -32.39 4.01
N LYS A 104 20.64 -32.94 5.19
CA LYS A 104 19.50 -33.85 5.37
C LYS A 104 18.19 -33.11 5.58
N ARG A 105 17.10 -33.81 5.30
CA ARG A 105 15.75 -33.32 5.54
C ARG A 105 15.51 -33.15 7.04
N ILE A 106 14.77 -32.12 7.39
CA ILE A 106 14.25 -31.95 8.74
C ILE A 106 13.12 -32.97 8.95
N PRO A 107 13.19 -33.86 9.95
CA PRO A 107 12.15 -34.84 10.20
C PRO A 107 10.79 -34.17 10.46
N SER A 108 9.75 -34.62 9.77
CA SER A 108 8.37 -34.22 10.05
C SER A 108 7.89 -34.91 11.33
N GLY A 109 7.75 -34.15 12.42
CA GLY A 109 7.23 -34.68 13.69
C GLY A 109 7.02 -33.59 14.76
N PRO A 110 6.23 -33.88 15.81
CA PRO A 110 6.06 -32.96 16.92
C PRO A 110 7.42 -32.75 17.62
N VAL A 111 7.85 -31.49 17.71
CA VAL A 111 9.03 -31.11 18.50
C VAL A 111 8.74 -31.46 19.95
N GLN A 112 9.60 -32.24 20.60
CA GLN A 112 9.43 -32.54 22.02
C GLN A 112 9.48 -31.24 22.83
N PRO A 113 8.54 -31.03 23.78
CA PRO A 113 8.55 -29.83 24.61
C PRO A 113 9.90 -29.64 25.31
N GLY A 114 10.55 -28.49 25.09
CA GLY A 114 11.84 -28.15 25.70
C GLY A 114 13.09 -28.60 24.92
N ALA A 115 12.95 -29.31 23.81
CA ALA A 115 14.09 -29.60 22.94
C ALA A 115 14.53 -28.32 22.20
N PRO A 116 15.84 -27.98 22.16
CA PRO A 116 16.31 -26.86 21.37
C PRO A 116 15.99 -27.10 19.89
N PRO A 117 15.56 -26.07 19.14
CA PRO A 117 15.28 -26.22 17.72
C PRO A 117 16.54 -26.71 17.00
N SER A 118 16.41 -27.75 16.18
CA SER A 118 17.51 -28.20 15.35
C SER A 118 17.99 -27.03 14.48
N PRO A 119 19.31 -26.80 14.35
CA PRO A 119 19.82 -25.75 13.47
C PRO A 119 19.29 -25.96 12.06
N GLN A 120 18.91 -24.87 11.39
CA GLN A 120 18.32 -24.89 10.05
C GLN A 120 19.14 -23.99 9.14
N VAL A 121 19.33 -24.43 7.91
CA VAL A 121 19.95 -23.63 6.85
C VAL A 121 18.98 -23.52 5.67
N THR A 122 19.10 -22.43 4.91
CA THR A 122 18.35 -22.27 3.67
C THR A 122 18.70 -23.39 2.70
N ALA A 123 17.68 -24.06 2.17
CA ALA A 123 17.84 -25.06 1.13
C ALA A 123 17.71 -24.40 -0.25
N PHE A 124 18.63 -24.74 -1.15
CA PHE A 124 18.59 -24.32 -2.55
C PHE A 124 18.11 -25.46 -3.43
N VAL A 125 17.60 -25.11 -4.60
CA VAL A 125 17.15 -26.06 -5.61
C VAL A 125 18.24 -26.18 -6.67
N ARG A 126 18.55 -27.41 -7.06
CA ARG A 126 19.48 -27.76 -8.13
C ARG A 126 19.12 -27.02 -9.42
N THR A 127 20.11 -26.51 -10.14
CA THR A 127 19.87 -25.78 -11.39
C THR A 127 19.24 -26.69 -12.45
N LEU A 128 18.50 -26.09 -13.39
CA LEU A 128 17.85 -26.81 -14.51
C LEU A 128 18.86 -27.52 -15.42
N ASP A 129 20.15 -27.20 -15.34
CA ASP A 129 21.21 -27.86 -16.11
C ASP A 129 21.48 -29.30 -15.69
N HIS A 130 20.99 -29.70 -14.52
CA HIS A 130 20.96 -31.10 -14.11
C HIS A 130 19.72 -31.80 -14.67
N GLU A 131 19.68 -31.94 -15.99
CA GLU A 131 18.50 -32.38 -16.75
C GLU A 131 17.98 -33.76 -16.31
N SER A 132 18.86 -34.72 -15.97
CA SER A 132 18.44 -36.04 -15.49
C SER A 132 17.65 -35.97 -14.18
N ALA A 133 18.11 -35.16 -13.21
CA ALA A 133 17.43 -34.99 -11.93
C ALA A 133 16.07 -34.29 -12.10
N TRP A 134 16.01 -33.28 -12.99
CA TRP A 134 14.77 -32.58 -13.29
C TRP A 134 13.79 -33.40 -14.13
N LEU A 135 14.27 -34.25 -15.03
CA LEU A 135 13.44 -35.19 -15.78
C LEU A 135 12.74 -36.17 -14.84
N GLU A 136 13.48 -36.76 -13.90
CA GLU A 136 12.93 -37.66 -12.89
C GLU A 136 11.95 -36.92 -11.95
N ALA A 137 12.33 -35.73 -11.46
CA ALA A 137 11.43 -34.93 -10.65
C ALA A 137 10.14 -34.56 -11.38
N MET A 138 10.22 -34.28 -12.69
CA MET A 138 9.05 -33.98 -13.52
C MET A 138 8.15 -35.20 -13.72
N LEU A 139 8.71 -36.40 -13.86
CA LEU A 139 7.94 -37.65 -13.89
C LEU A 139 7.14 -37.84 -12.60
N ILE A 140 7.79 -37.68 -11.44
CA ILE A 140 7.12 -37.78 -10.13
C ILE A 140 6.04 -36.70 -10.00
N GLY A 141 6.36 -35.46 -10.35
CA GLY A 141 5.41 -34.34 -10.33
C GLY A 141 4.18 -34.58 -11.19
N ARG A 142 4.35 -35.09 -12.42
CA ARG A 142 3.26 -35.47 -13.32
C ARG A 142 2.41 -36.61 -12.78
N ALA A 143 3.02 -37.65 -12.22
CA ALA A 143 2.29 -38.75 -11.61
C ALA A 143 1.43 -38.24 -10.44
N PHE A 144 1.97 -37.36 -9.59
CA PHE A 144 1.21 -36.74 -8.50
C PHE A 144 0.05 -35.85 -8.97
N THR A 145 0.20 -35.17 -10.11
CA THR A 145 -0.88 -34.44 -10.76
C THR A 145 -2.03 -35.36 -11.15
N VAL A 146 -1.74 -36.48 -11.83
CA VAL A 146 -2.76 -37.47 -12.25
C VAL A 146 -3.47 -38.07 -11.03
N LEU A 147 -2.71 -38.33 -9.95
CA LEU A 147 -3.21 -38.82 -8.67
C LEU A 147 -3.87 -37.73 -7.79
N LYS A 148 -3.98 -36.48 -8.28
CA LYS A 148 -4.63 -35.34 -7.61
C LYS A 148 -4.11 -35.08 -6.18
N ARG A 149 -2.81 -35.22 -5.94
CA ARG A 149 -2.22 -35.13 -4.59
C ARG A 149 -2.21 -33.70 -4.05
N PHE A 150 -1.66 -32.76 -4.82
CA PHE A 150 -1.60 -31.35 -4.46
C PHE A 150 -2.11 -30.51 -5.64
N PRO A 151 -3.43 -30.36 -5.81
CA PRO A 151 -3.98 -29.54 -6.88
C PRO A 151 -3.43 -28.12 -6.79
N PHE A 152 -3.27 -27.46 -7.93
CA PHE A 152 -2.82 -26.07 -7.96
C PHE A 152 -3.82 -25.19 -7.20
N GLN A 153 -3.39 -24.63 -6.07
CA GLN A 153 -4.23 -23.82 -5.20
C GLN A 153 -3.57 -22.47 -4.93
N ASN A 154 -3.81 -21.53 -5.84
CA ASN A 154 -3.40 -20.14 -5.67
C ASN A 154 -4.53 -19.21 -6.13
N ALA A 155 -5.28 -18.68 -5.16
CA ALA A 155 -6.46 -17.86 -5.41
C ALA A 155 -6.14 -16.59 -6.21
N ARG A 156 -5.01 -15.92 -5.91
CA ARG A 156 -4.54 -14.73 -6.64
C ARG A 156 -4.27 -15.07 -8.11
N THR A 157 -3.43 -16.08 -8.37
CA THR A 157 -3.09 -16.49 -9.74
C THR A 157 -4.32 -16.98 -10.52
N THR A 158 -5.26 -17.66 -9.86
CA THR A 158 -6.52 -18.10 -10.47
C THR A 158 -7.42 -16.92 -10.85
N ALA A 159 -7.56 -15.93 -9.97
CA ALA A 159 -8.33 -14.72 -10.25
C ALA A 159 -7.73 -13.92 -11.42
N VAL A 160 -6.40 -13.77 -11.44
CA VAL A 160 -5.63 -13.11 -12.50
C VAL A 160 -5.78 -13.83 -13.84
N ALA A 161 -5.62 -15.16 -13.88
CA ALA A 161 -5.82 -15.97 -15.10
C ALA A 161 -7.27 -15.91 -15.61
N GLY A 162 -8.24 -15.93 -14.69
CA GLY A 162 -9.66 -15.80 -15.02
C GLY A 162 -10.00 -14.46 -15.67
N ALA A 163 -9.44 -13.37 -15.14
CA ALA A 163 -9.55 -12.04 -15.74
C ALA A 163 -8.90 -11.97 -17.12
N ALA A 164 -7.66 -12.46 -17.25
CA ALA A 164 -6.96 -12.49 -18.53
C ALA A 164 -7.68 -13.31 -19.60
N THR A 165 -8.31 -14.42 -19.22
CA THR A 165 -9.16 -15.22 -20.12
C THR A 165 -10.33 -14.39 -20.67
N ARG A 166 -10.99 -13.59 -19.82
CA ARG A 166 -12.08 -12.71 -20.26
C ARG A 166 -11.58 -11.57 -21.16
N ILE A 167 -10.45 -10.96 -20.83
CA ILE A 167 -9.82 -9.90 -21.65
C ILE A 167 -9.37 -10.44 -23.01
N LYS A 168 -8.76 -11.63 -23.07
CA LYS A 168 -8.39 -12.29 -24.33
C LYS A 168 -9.62 -12.58 -25.20
N ARG A 169 -10.71 -13.06 -24.61
CA ARG A 169 -12.00 -13.30 -25.32
C ARG A 169 -12.60 -12.01 -25.90
N LEU A 170 -12.28 -10.86 -25.33
CA LEU A 170 -12.68 -9.55 -25.85
C LEU A 170 -11.77 -9.04 -26.97
N GLY A 171 -10.72 -9.79 -27.34
CA GLY A 171 -9.82 -9.48 -28.45
C GLY A 171 -8.64 -8.59 -28.07
N TYR A 172 -8.29 -8.48 -26.79
CA TYR A 172 -7.13 -7.72 -26.35
C TYR A 172 -5.90 -8.62 -26.22
N ASP A 173 -4.78 -8.14 -26.76
CA ASP A 173 -3.51 -8.84 -26.73
C ASP A 173 -2.69 -8.45 -25.49
N PHE A 174 -1.99 -9.44 -24.94
CA PHE A 174 -1.03 -9.29 -23.85
C PHE A 174 -0.01 -10.43 -23.93
N SER A 175 1.10 -10.28 -23.22
CA SER A 175 2.11 -11.35 -23.09
C SER A 175 2.32 -11.68 -21.61
N ILE A 176 3.16 -12.68 -21.34
CA ILE A 176 3.61 -12.98 -19.98
C ILE A 176 5.11 -12.85 -19.96
N ARG A 177 5.62 -12.19 -18.93
CA ARG A 177 7.05 -12.13 -18.64
C ARG A 177 7.24 -12.25 -17.14
N SER A 178 8.18 -13.09 -16.73
CA SER A 178 8.51 -13.25 -15.31
C SER A 178 7.29 -13.59 -14.43
N GLY A 179 6.33 -14.37 -14.94
CA GLY A 179 5.16 -14.81 -14.18
C GLY A 179 4.11 -13.71 -13.93
N ARG A 180 4.12 -12.64 -14.72
CA ARG A 180 3.09 -11.59 -14.71
C ARG A 180 2.61 -11.29 -16.11
N TYR A 181 1.34 -10.88 -16.25
CA TYR A 181 0.86 -10.35 -17.53
C TYR A 181 1.49 -9.00 -17.83
N GLN A 182 1.92 -8.84 -19.08
CA GLN A 182 2.47 -7.61 -19.61
C GLN A 182 1.47 -7.07 -20.64
N ILE A 183 0.82 -5.97 -20.28
CA ILE A 183 -0.13 -5.26 -21.13
C ILE A 183 0.56 -4.00 -21.62
N ARG A 184 0.58 -3.80 -22.94
CA ARG A 184 1.09 -2.55 -23.52
C ARG A 184 0.22 -1.36 -23.12
N ASP A 185 0.82 -0.19 -22.99
CA ASP A 185 0.12 1.03 -22.59
C ASP A 185 -1.09 1.31 -23.49
N GLU A 186 -0.96 1.13 -24.81
CA GLU A 186 -2.07 1.38 -25.74
C GLU A 186 -3.25 0.43 -25.50
N VAL A 187 -2.97 -0.83 -25.13
CA VAL A 187 -4.01 -1.82 -24.81
C VAL A 187 -4.71 -1.43 -23.51
N THR A 188 -3.96 -1.03 -22.50
CA THR A 188 -4.50 -0.51 -21.23
C THR A 188 -5.39 0.72 -21.48
N GLU A 189 -4.91 1.70 -22.25
CA GLU A 189 -5.69 2.89 -22.61
C GLU A 189 -6.96 2.53 -23.39
N ASN A 190 -6.90 1.54 -24.28
CA ASN A 190 -8.06 1.05 -25.02
C ASN A 190 -9.11 0.43 -24.10
N ILE A 191 -8.70 -0.39 -23.12
CA ILE A 191 -9.62 -0.98 -22.13
C ILE A 191 -10.25 0.13 -21.26
N VAL A 192 -9.43 1.06 -20.74
CA VAL A 192 -9.92 2.23 -19.99
C VAL A 192 -10.86 3.10 -20.82
N GLY A 193 -10.58 3.26 -22.12
CA GLY A 193 -11.44 3.93 -23.08
C GLY A 193 -12.80 3.24 -23.25
N GLN A 194 -12.85 1.91 -23.21
CA GLN A 194 -14.12 1.17 -23.23
C GLN A 194 -14.90 1.30 -21.91
N ILE A 195 -14.21 1.27 -20.77
CA ILE A 195 -14.82 1.57 -19.46
C ILE A 195 -15.44 2.98 -19.50
N GLN A 196 -14.68 3.97 -19.98
CA GLN A 196 -15.16 5.34 -20.14
C GLN A 196 -16.40 5.42 -21.06
N LYS A 197 -16.39 4.72 -22.21
CA LYS A 197 -17.54 4.69 -23.13
C LYS A 197 -18.79 4.13 -22.45
N CYS A 198 -18.63 3.07 -21.65
CA CYS A 198 -19.74 2.49 -20.90
C CYS A 198 -20.26 3.45 -19.83
N LEU A 199 -19.38 4.09 -19.05
CA LEU A 199 -19.79 5.03 -18.01
C LEU A 199 -20.35 6.34 -18.58
N ARG A 200 -19.91 6.78 -19.76
CA ARG A 200 -20.43 7.98 -20.43
C ARG A 200 -21.94 7.90 -20.67
N VAL A 201 -22.48 6.71 -20.85
CA VAL A 201 -23.93 6.48 -20.99
C VAL A 201 -24.68 6.88 -19.72
N LEU A 202 -24.08 6.71 -18.54
CA LEU A 202 -24.65 7.09 -17.25
C LEU A 202 -24.48 8.59 -16.97
N GLY A 203 -23.37 9.17 -17.43
CA GLY A 203 -22.91 10.50 -17.04
C GLY A 203 -22.19 10.50 -15.69
N CYS A 204 -21.52 11.60 -15.38
CA CYS A 204 -20.72 11.78 -14.17
C CYS A 204 -21.57 11.60 -12.91
N LEU A 205 -22.77 12.20 -12.86
CA LEU A 205 -23.62 12.20 -11.66
C LEU A 205 -24.07 10.79 -11.26
N ASN A 206 -24.63 10.03 -12.21
CA ASN A 206 -25.09 8.67 -11.95
C ASN A 206 -23.92 7.71 -11.74
N ALA A 207 -22.82 7.86 -12.48
CA ALA A 207 -21.63 7.05 -12.27
C ALA A 207 -21.04 7.25 -10.87
N LEU A 208 -20.84 8.49 -10.43
CA LEU A 208 -20.35 8.81 -9.08
C LEU A 208 -21.30 8.30 -8.00
N SER A 209 -22.60 8.52 -8.16
CA SER A 209 -23.61 8.03 -7.22
C SER A 209 -23.57 6.51 -7.08
N ASN A 210 -23.47 5.77 -8.19
CA ASN A 210 -23.33 4.31 -8.17
C ASN A 210 -22.02 3.86 -7.51
N ILE A 211 -20.89 4.51 -7.82
CA ILE A 211 -19.59 4.18 -7.24
C ILE A 211 -19.62 4.39 -5.72
N MET A 212 -20.10 5.54 -5.25
CA MET A 212 -20.18 5.84 -3.82
C MET A 212 -21.16 4.91 -3.09
N GLN A 213 -22.32 4.61 -3.68
CA GLN A 213 -23.26 3.66 -3.10
C GLN A 213 -22.65 2.27 -2.93
N VAL A 214 -21.93 1.77 -3.94
CA VAL A 214 -21.27 0.46 -3.83
C VAL A 214 -20.14 0.51 -2.80
N ALA A 215 -19.35 1.58 -2.75
CA ALA A 215 -18.31 1.73 -1.73
C ALA A 215 -18.88 1.69 -0.30
N LEU A 216 -19.98 2.41 -0.05
CA LEU A 216 -20.68 2.44 1.25
C LEU A 216 -21.36 1.10 1.61
N ASN A 217 -21.77 0.31 0.63
CA ASN A 217 -22.33 -1.02 0.89
C ASN A 217 -21.25 -2.06 1.23
N VAL A 218 -20.01 -1.83 0.78
CA VAL A 218 -18.93 -2.80 0.84
C VAL A 218 -17.95 -2.48 1.97
N HIS A 219 -17.78 -1.22 2.33
CA HIS A 219 -16.84 -0.76 3.35
C HIS A 219 -17.56 -0.04 4.49
N PRO A 220 -17.07 -0.15 5.74
CA PRO A 220 -17.57 0.69 6.82
C PRO A 220 -17.43 2.17 6.50
N TYR A 221 -18.43 2.96 6.87
CA TYR A 221 -18.35 4.41 6.91
C TYR A 221 -18.27 4.85 8.37
N GLU A 222 -17.12 5.39 8.76
CA GLU A 222 -16.85 5.85 10.13
C GLU A 222 -15.86 7.01 10.10
N TYR A 223 -15.88 7.86 11.11
CA TYR A 223 -15.02 9.05 11.18
C TYR A 223 -15.18 9.94 9.93
N GLU A 224 -16.42 10.08 9.44
CA GLU A 224 -16.80 10.74 8.19
C GLU A 224 -16.09 10.23 6.91
N GLN A 225 -15.49 9.04 6.94
CA GLN A 225 -14.70 8.47 5.86
C GLN A 225 -15.18 7.07 5.46
N ILE A 226 -14.99 6.71 4.19
CA ILE A 226 -15.13 5.32 3.75
C ILE A 226 -13.81 4.61 4.08
N LEU A 227 -13.87 3.60 4.95
CA LEU A 227 -12.69 2.87 5.39
C LEU A 227 -12.34 1.78 4.37
N PHE A 228 -11.64 2.19 3.31
CA PHE A 228 -11.08 1.27 2.31
C PHE A 228 -9.99 0.40 2.94
N GLY A 229 -9.94 -0.87 2.56
CA GLY A 229 -8.90 -1.78 3.02
C GLY A 229 -9.01 -3.12 2.32
N ARG A 230 -7.94 -3.90 2.44
CA ARG A 230 -7.83 -5.20 1.77
C ARG A 230 -8.75 -6.23 2.42
N LYS A 231 -9.36 -7.09 1.61
CA LYS A 231 -10.21 -8.17 2.10
C LYS A 231 -9.62 -9.53 1.81
N TYR A 232 -9.74 -10.40 2.80
CA TYR A 232 -9.24 -11.77 2.77
C TYR A 232 -10.38 -12.74 3.01
N VAL A 233 -10.31 -13.90 2.38
CA VAL A 233 -11.11 -15.06 2.77
C VAL A 233 -10.31 -15.82 3.81
N ILE A 234 -11.00 -16.44 4.77
CA ILE A 234 -10.36 -17.31 5.76
C ILE A 234 -9.73 -18.51 5.05
N GLY A 235 -8.46 -18.79 5.33
CA GLY A 235 -7.74 -19.93 4.77
C GLY A 235 -7.35 -19.73 3.29
N PHE A 236 -7.33 -20.83 2.52
CA PHE A 236 -7.00 -20.84 1.09
C PHE A 236 -8.24 -20.66 0.19
N GLY A 237 -9.22 -19.89 0.67
CA GLY A 237 -10.48 -19.69 -0.05
C GLY A 237 -10.34 -18.79 -1.28
N ASP A 238 -11.07 -19.13 -2.34
CA ASP A 238 -11.14 -18.31 -3.54
C ASP A 238 -12.12 -17.14 -3.37
N ARG A 239 -11.80 -16.00 -3.99
CA ARG A 239 -12.74 -14.88 -4.15
C ARG A 239 -12.60 -14.25 -5.53
N PRO A 240 -13.65 -13.58 -6.04
CA PRO A 240 -13.51 -12.78 -7.24
C PRO A 240 -12.66 -11.51 -6.97
N PRO A 241 -12.10 -10.90 -8.03
CA PRO A 241 -11.45 -9.60 -7.93
C PRO A 241 -12.36 -8.51 -7.34
N GLU A 242 -11.80 -7.67 -6.46
CA GLU A 242 -12.51 -6.54 -5.88
C GLU A 242 -12.90 -5.48 -6.92
N LEU A 243 -13.86 -4.64 -6.56
CA LEU A 243 -14.25 -3.51 -7.40
C LEU A 243 -13.19 -2.39 -7.29
N PRO A 244 -12.54 -1.96 -8.37
CA PRO A 244 -11.54 -0.89 -8.31
C PRO A 244 -12.22 0.49 -8.27
N ILE A 245 -12.65 0.89 -7.06
CA ILE A 245 -13.38 2.14 -6.81
C ILE A 245 -12.56 3.35 -7.27
N GLY A 246 -11.26 3.40 -6.96
CA GLY A 246 -10.37 4.50 -7.34
C GLY A 246 -10.27 4.67 -8.86
N LEU A 247 -10.09 3.57 -9.60
CA LEU A 247 -10.07 3.60 -11.07
C LEU A 247 -11.40 4.12 -11.64
N LEU A 248 -12.52 3.56 -11.18
CA LEU A 248 -13.85 3.94 -11.67
C LEU A 248 -14.17 5.40 -11.35
N TYR A 249 -13.83 5.87 -10.15
CA TYR A 249 -14.01 7.26 -9.73
C TYR A 249 -13.23 8.21 -10.65
N ASN A 250 -11.94 7.92 -10.88
CA ASN A 250 -11.10 8.75 -11.73
C ASN A 250 -11.58 8.81 -13.18
N ILE A 251 -12.23 7.74 -13.68
CA ILE A 251 -12.87 7.73 -15.00
C ILE A 251 -14.21 8.47 -14.97
N ALA A 252 -14.99 8.40 -13.90
CA ALA A 252 -16.32 8.99 -13.82
C ALA A 252 -16.30 10.52 -13.81
N VAL A 253 -15.36 11.13 -13.08
CA VAL A 253 -15.29 12.60 -12.92
C VAL A 253 -14.98 13.36 -14.20
N LYS A 254 -14.40 12.71 -15.22
CA LYS A 254 -14.12 13.32 -16.54
C LYS A 254 -15.32 13.34 -17.48
N LEU A 255 -16.43 12.72 -17.09
CA LEU A 255 -17.60 12.57 -17.95
C LEU A 255 -18.45 13.86 -17.94
N PRO A 256 -19.26 14.07 -19.00
CA PRO A 256 -20.38 15.01 -18.93
C PRO A 256 -21.27 14.69 -17.73
N ALA A 257 -21.90 15.71 -17.16
CA ALA A 257 -22.76 15.62 -15.97
C ALA A 257 -23.91 14.62 -16.20
N GLN A 258 -24.61 14.80 -17.31
CA GLN A 258 -25.71 13.95 -17.73
C GLN A 258 -25.25 12.91 -18.75
N GLY A 259 -25.80 11.70 -18.61
CA GLY A 259 -25.59 10.62 -19.55
C GLY A 259 -26.47 10.74 -20.79
N THR A 260 -26.47 9.68 -21.58
CA THR A 260 -27.38 9.53 -22.71
C THR A 260 -28.59 8.71 -22.31
N ASN A 261 -29.78 9.12 -22.73
CA ASN A 261 -31.00 8.33 -22.53
C ASN A 261 -30.94 7.04 -23.35
N VAL A 262 -30.70 5.92 -22.69
CA VAL A 262 -30.68 4.59 -23.31
C VAL A 262 -31.60 3.63 -22.58
N HIS A 263 -32.08 2.62 -23.29
CA HIS A 263 -32.75 1.50 -22.68
C HIS A 263 -31.74 0.65 -21.87
N ASN A 264 -32.06 0.35 -20.61
CA ASN A 264 -31.24 -0.47 -19.69
C ASN A 264 -29.82 0.08 -19.40
N PRO A 265 -29.67 1.23 -18.72
CA PRO A 265 -28.37 1.79 -18.34
C PRO A 265 -27.55 0.88 -17.42
N LYS A 266 -28.20 0.00 -16.64
CA LYS A 266 -27.56 -0.98 -15.74
C LYS A 266 -26.59 -1.90 -16.48
N ARG A 267 -26.93 -2.34 -17.70
CA ARG A 267 -26.04 -3.19 -18.52
C ARG A 267 -24.69 -2.52 -18.80
N PHE A 268 -24.67 -1.20 -19.00
CA PHE A 268 -23.44 -0.45 -19.25
C PHE A 268 -22.60 -0.31 -17.98
N TRP A 269 -23.26 -0.08 -16.83
CA TRP A 269 -22.60 -0.14 -15.53
C TRP A 269 -21.93 -1.50 -15.28
N ASP A 270 -22.69 -2.60 -15.43
CA ASP A 270 -22.19 -3.95 -15.19
C ASP A 270 -20.99 -4.28 -16.11
N LYS A 271 -21.05 -3.85 -17.39
CA LYS A 271 -19.94 -4.00 -18.34
C LYS A 271 -18.72 -3.17 -17.92
N ALA A 272 -18.90 -1.93 -17.51
CA ALA A 272 -17.81 -1.07 -17.04
C ALA A 272 -17.11 -1.68 -15.82
N VAL A 273 -17.90 -2.17 -14.86
CA VAL A 273 -17.42 -2.84 -13.66
C VAL A 273 -16.64 -4.11 -13.99
N SER A 274 -17.18 -4.97 -14.86
CA SER A 274 -16.49 -6.20 -15.27
C SER A 274 -15.14 -5.91 -15.93
N LEU A 275 -15.10 -4.96 -16.87
CA LEU A 275 -13.85 -4.56 -17.54
C LEU A 275 -12.84 -3.97 -16.56
N ALA A 276 -13.29 -3.15 -15.62
CA ALA A 276 -12.42 -2.54 -14.63
C ALA A 276 -11.81 -3.59 -13.68
N ARG A 277 -12.65 -4.53 -13.19
CA ARG A 277 -12.19 -5.67 -12.37
C ARG A 277 -11.16 -6.51 -13.12
N ASP A 278 -11.44 -6.85 -14.37
CA ASP A 278 -10.55 -7.70 -15.15
C ASP A 278 -9.22 -7.00 -15.45
N LEU A 279 -9.26 -5.71 -15.81
CA LEU A 279 -8.05 -4.92 -16.01
C LEU A 279 -7.19 -4.88 -14.76
N VAL A 280 -7.75 -4.48 -13.62
CA VAL A 280 -6.98 -4.31 -12.38
C VAL A 280 -6.50 -5.65 -11.81
N ALA A 281 -7.28 -6.73 -11.98
CA ALA A 281 -6.84 -8.08 -11.65
C ALA A 281 -5.61 -8.48 -12.48
N MET A 282 -5.57 -8.17 -13.78
CA MET A 282 -4.39 -8.44 -14.61
C MET A 282 -3.17 -7.59 -14.25
N LEU A 283 -3.35 -6.44 -13.59
CA LEU A 283 -2.23 -5.68 -13.02
C LEU A 283 -1.62 -6.37 -11.79
N ASP A 284 -2.32 -7.38 -11.27
CA ASP A 284 -1.87 -8.23 -10.16
C ASP A 284 -1.49 -7.41 -8.92
N LEU A 285 -2.37 -6.48 -8.51
CA LEU A 285 -2.15 -5.57 -7.38
C LEU A 285 -2.80 -6.04 -6.07
N GLU A 286 -3.74 -6.97 -6.16
CA GLU A 286 -4.64 -7.32 -5.07
C GLU A 286 -4.09 -8.51 -4.25
N PRO A 287 -3.94 -8.37 -2.93
CA PRO A 287 -3.54 -9.48 -2.08
C PRO A 287 -4.74 -10.37 -1.73
N TYR A 288 -4.55 -11.69 -1.82
CA TYR A 288 -5.56 -12.70 -1.48
C TYR A 288 -5.30 -13.36 -0.12
N SER A 289 -4.18 -13.01 0.52
CA SER A 289 -3.79 -13.53 1.84
C SER A 289 -3.31 -12.39 2.73
N GLN A 290 -3.70 -12.43 4.00
CA GLN A 290 -3.22 -11.51 5.04
C GLN A 290 -1.69 -11.60 5.27
N PHE A 291 -1.06 -12.65 4.74
CA PHE A 291 0.38 -12.90 4.82
C PHE A 291 1.15 -12.47 3.56
N ALA A 292 0.49 -11.84 2.57
CA ALA A 292 1.09 -11.52 1.27
C ALA A 292 2.39 -10.71 1.34
N PHE A 293 2.55 -9.88 2.38
CA PHE A 293 3.73 -9.04 2.58
C PHE A 293 4.60 -9.49 3.77
N LEU A 294 4.28 -10.63 4.39
CA LEU A 294 5.09 -11.18 5.48
C LEU A 294 6.43 -11.65 4.92
N GLY A 295 7.53 -11.21 5.52
CA GLY A 295 8.86 -11.63 5.12
C GLY A 295 9.35 -11.02 3.80
N LEU A 296 8.84 -9.84 3.43
CA LEU A 296 9.44 -9.02 2.37
C LEU A 296 10.96 -8.91 2.60
N ASN A 297 11.74 -9.21 1.57
CA ASN A 297 13.20 -9.13 1.60
C ASN A 297 13.68 -7.92 0.78
N ALA A 298 14.98 -7.61 0.85
CA ALA A 298 15.56 -6.46 0.18
C ALA A 298 15.35 -6.47 -1.36
N GLN A 299 15.32 -7.65 -1.99
CA GLN A 299 15.14 -7.78 -3.44
C GLN A 299 13.71 -7.48 -3.88
N ALA A 300 12.71 -7.93 -3.11
CA ALA A 300 11.29 -7.75 -3.41
C ALA A 300 10.72 -6.42 -2.89
N LEU A 301 11.52 -5.62 -2.18
CA LEU A 301 11.05 -4.47 -1.45
C LEU A 301 10.48 -3.37 -2.36
N GLU A 302 11.16 -3.01 -3.45
CA GLU A 302 10.66 -1.98 -4.38
C GLU A 302 9.34 -2.42 -5.01
N ASP A 303 9.26 -3.67 -5.48
CA ASP A 303 8.05 -4.25 -6.06
C ASP A 303 6.89 -4.26 -5.05
N GLY A 304 7.15 -4.65 -3.80
CA GLY A 304 6.15 -4.69 -2.74
C GLY A 304 5.59 -3.30 -2.40
N LEU A 305 6.45 -2.30 -2.22
CA LEU A 305 6.01 -0.92 -1.94
C LEU A 305 5.25 -0.33 -3.12
N ARG A 306 5.69 -0.61 -4.35
CA ARG A 306 5.04 -0.18 -5.58
C ARG A 306 3.67 -0.82 -5.76
N GLU A 307 3.54 -2.13 -5.53
CA GLU A 307 2.27 -2.85 -5.53
C GLU A 307 1.27 -2.21 -4.56
N VAL A 308 1.74 -1.91 -3.35
CA VAL A 308 0.92 -1.36 -2.27
C VAL A 308 0.44 0.06 -2.57
N ALA A 309 1.32 0.94 -3.02
CA ALA A 309 0.95 2.31 -3.38
C ALA A 309 0.01 2.35 -4.60
N HIS A 310 0.21 1.46 -5.57
CA HIS A 310 -0.63 1.40 -6.76
C HIS A 310 -2.00 0.75 -6.47
N TYR A 311 -2.06 -0.20 -5.53
CA TYR A 311 -3.35 -0.70 -5.03
C TYR A 311 -4.22 0.45 -4.52
N ASP A 312 -3.67 1.36 -3.71
CA ASP A 312 -4.44 2.46 -3.15
C ASP A 312 -5.00 3.39 -4.23
N HIS A 313 -4.26 3.64 -5.31
CA HIS A 313 -4.76 4.41 -6.46
C HIS A 313 -5.91 3.72 -7.21
N CYS A 314 -5.87 2.39 -7.33
CA CYS A 314 -6.89 1.63 -8.04
C CYS A 314 -8.15 1.38 -7.19
N PHE A 315 -8.02 1.18 -5.89
CA PHE A 315 -9.08 0.67 -5.02
C PHE A 315 -9.59 1.67 -3.98
N SER A 316 -8.82 2.71 -3.66
CA SER A 316 -9.13 3.66 -2.59
C SER A 316 -9.27 5.09 -3.12
N LEU A 317 -9.74 5.97 -2.24
CA LEU A 317 -9.77 7.41 -2.46
C LEU A 317 -9.01 8.10 -1.33
N ARG A 318 -8.28 9.17 -1.67
CA ARG A 318 -7.64 10.02 -0.67
C ARG A 318 -8.71 10.82 0.08
N GLN A 319 -8.77 10.63 1.38
CA GLN A 319 -9.86 11.12 2.22
C GLN A 319 -9.32 11.70 3.54
N TRP A 320 -10.11 12.58 4.13
CA TRP A 320 -10.12 12.81 5.56
C TRP A 320 -11.48 13.34 5.99
N HIS A 321 -11.78 13.31 7.28
CA HIS A 321 -13.03 13.82 7.80
C HIS A 321 -13.18 15.33 7.53
N LEU A 322 -14.29 15.70 6.88
CA LEU A 322 -14.51 17.07 6.42
C LEU A 322 -14.56 18.05 7.60
N SER A 323 -15.06 17.57 8.75
CA SER A 323 -15.08 18.30 10.01
C SER A 323 -13.74 18.88 10.44
N PHE A 324 -12.61 18.24 10.11
CA PHE A 324 -11.28 18.74 10.45
C PHE A 324 -10.84 19.93 9.62
N THR A 325 -11.37 20.02 8.39
CA THR A 325 -10.82 20.89 7.35
C THR A 325 -10.74 22.37 7.77
N PRO A 326 -11.75 22.95 8.46
CA PRO A 326 -11.64 24.29 9.05
C PRO A 326 -10.41 24.47 9.95
N GLU A 327 -10.22 23.59 10.91
CA GLU A 327 -9.10 23.63 11.87
C GLU A 327 -7.77 23.42 11.14
N PHE A 328 -7.71 22.42 10.25
CA PHE A 328 -6.56 22.14 9.42
C PHE A 328 -6.11 23.39 8.65
N LEU A 329 -7.02 24.05 7.93
CA LEU A 329 -6.69 25.23 7.13
C LEU A 329 -6.18 26.37 8.01
N THR A 330 -6.88 26.67 9.11
CA THR A 330 -6.49 27.74 10.04
C THR A 330 -5.09 27.50 10.61
N VAL A 331 -4.80 26.30 11.10
CA VAL A 331 -3.51 25.97 11.72
C VAL A 331 -2.40 25.83 10.67
N PHE A 332 -2.69 25.22 9.52
CA PHE A 332 -1.71 25.04 8.45
C PHE A 332 -1.15 26.38 7.97
N PHE A 333 -2.03 27.33 7.64
CA PHE A 333 -1.61 28.64 7.15
C PHE A 333 -1.16 29.56 8.29
N GLY A 334 -1.78 29.51 9.46
CA GLY A 334 -1.53 30.48 10.54
C GLY A 334 -2.03 31.90 10.20
N GLU A 335 -1.78 32.86 11.09
CA GLU A 335 -2.41 34.20 11.03
C GLU A 335 -1.82 35.15 9.96
N SER A 336 -0.63 34.85 9.44
CA SER A 336 0.20 35.84 8.73
C SER A 336 -0.11 36.05 7.24
N PHE A 337 -1.12 35.39 6.66
CA PHE A 337 -1.25 35.28 5.20
C PHE A 337 -2.54 35.85 4.59
N ASP A 338 -3.53 36.17 5.41
CA ASP A 338 -4.89 36.49 4.92
C ASP A 338 -4.96 37.79 4.12
N VAL A 339 -4.19 38.82 4.50
CA VAL A 339 -4.25 40.14 3.85
C VAL A 339 -3.79 40.06 2.39
N CYS A 340 -2.68 39.37 2.13
CA CYS A 340 -2.11 39.26 0.78
C CYS A 340 -3.03 38.47 -0.16
N MET A 341 -3.60 37.35 0.33
CA MET A 341 -4.58 36.57 -0.46
C MET A 341 -5.81 37.42 -0.79
N LYS A 342 -6.38 38.14 0.19
CA LYS A 342 -7.56 38.98 -0.04
C LYS A 342 -7.32 40.02 -1.12
N GLN A 343 -6.15 40.68 -1.11
CA GLN A 343 -5.77 41.70 -2.09
C GLN A 343 -5.51 41.13 -3.49
N ARG A 344 -4.88 39.95 -3.59
CA ARG A 344 -4.46 39.36 -4.88
C ARG A 344 -5.51 38.46 -5.54
N LEU A 345 -6.32 37.78 -4.73
CA LEU A 345 -7.25 36.73 -5.16
C LEU A 345 -8.72 37.10 -4.93
N GLY A 346 -9.01 38.14 -4.14
CA GLY A 346 -10.37 38.54 -3.74
C GLY A 346 -10.92 37.77 -2.53
N TRP A 347 -10.20 36.77 -2.04
CA TRP A 347 -10.58 35.92 -0.91
C TRP A 347 -9.34 35.48 -0.11
N ASN A 348 -9.51 35.04 1.14
CA ASN A 348 -8.44 34.63 2.07
C ASN A 348 -8.69 33.25 2.73
N VAL A 349 -7.83 32.82 3.66
CA VAL A 349 -7.99 31.51 4.29
C VAL A 349 -9.27 31.44 5.12
N ALA A 350 -9.65 32.52 5.80
CA ALA A 350 -10.93 32.59 6.53
C ALA A 350 -12.14 32.36 5.61
N ASP A 351 -12.12 32.89 4.38
CA ASP A 351 -13.16 32.64 3.37
C ASP A 351 -13.20 31.16 2.95
N ALA A 352 -12.03 30.51 2.78
CA ALA A 352 -11.93 29.07 2.49
C ALA A 352 -12.41 28.19 3.65
N VAL A 353 -12.13 28.59 4.88
CA VAL A 353 -12.66 27.95 6.10
C VAL A 353 -14.18 28.08 6.16
N GLN A 354 -14.72 29.25 5.84
CA GLN A 354 -16.16 29.45 5.77
C GLN A 354 -16.78 28.59 4.66
N LEU A 355 -16.15 28.50 3.48
CA LEU A 355 -16.58 27.60 2.41
C LEU A 355 -16.61 26.14 2.87
N ALA A 356 -15.59 25.66 3.58
CA ALA A 356 -15.56 24.30 4.12
C ALA A 356 -16.76 24.03 5.07
N ARG A 357 -17.11 24.99 5.92
CA ARG A 357 -18.29 24.89 6.82
C ARG A 357 -19.60 24.84 6.04
N VAL A 358 -19.75 25.68 5.01
CA VAL A 358 -20.93 25.68 4.14
C VAL A 358 -21.06 24.36 3.42
N LEU A 359 -19.99 23.87 2.79
CA LEU A 359 -20.02 22.57 2.09
C LEU A 359 -20.36 21.42 3.04
N LYS A 360 -19.85 21.43 4.28
CA LYS A 360 -20.18 20.42 5.29
C LYS A 360 -21.68 20.31 5.57
N ALA A 361 -22.41 21.42 5.58
CA ALA A 361 -23.87 21.40 5.82
C ALA A 361 -24.63 20.60 4.75
N HIS A 362 -24.13 20.61 3.51
CA HIS A 362 -24.75 19.95 2.36
C HIS A 362 -24.09 18.62 1.97
N ALA A 363 -22.87 18.37 2.43
CA ALA A 363 -22.12 17.15 2.13
C ALA A 363 -22.78 15.93 2.76
N ARG A 364 -22.73 14.80 2.05
CA ARG A 364 -23.19 13.49 2.50
C ARG A 364 -22.16 12.43 2.11
N PRO A 365 -22.22 11.21 2.66
CA PRO A 365 -21.31 10.13 2.27
C PRO A 365 -21.41 9.81 0.76
N GLY A 366 -22.60 9.94 0.17
CA GLY A 366 -22.82 9.80 -1.27
C GLY A 366 -22.84 11.13 -2.03
N THR A 367 -22.74 11.05 -3.36
CA THR A 367 -22.72 12.21 -4.26
C THR A 367 -23.97 13.08 -4.14
N GLN A 368 -23.76 14.40 -4.06
CA GLN A 368 -24.83 15.40 -3.97
C GLN A 368 -24.72 16.41 -5.11
N VAL A 369 -25.86 16.90 -5.57
CA VAL A 369 -25.95 18.08 -6.46
C VAL A 369 -26.64 19.18 -5.67
N VAL A 370 -25.99 20.33 -5.55
CA VAL A 370 -26.44 21.43 -4.71
C VAL A 370 -26.53 22.70 -5.54
N PRO A 371 -27.71 23.35 -5.61
CA PRO A 371 -27.83 24.67 -6.23
C PRO A 371 -26.94 25.70 -5.52
N ILE A 372 -26.25 26.56 -6.27
CA ILE A 372 -25.41 27.62 -5.69
C ILE A 372 -26.24 28.52 -4.77
N ALA A 373 -27.50 28.80 -5.14
CA ALA A 373 -28.45 29.54 -4.31
C ALA A 373 -28.63 28.93 -2.91
N ALA A 374 -28.63 27.60 -2.79
CA ALA A 374 -28.75 26.91 -1.51
C ALA A 374 -27.48 27.05 -0.66
N LEU A 375 -26.29 27.04 -1.29
CA LEU A 375 -25.03 27.25 -0.60
C LEU A 375 -24.94 28.67 -0.02
N VAL A 376 -25.32 29.70 -0.79
CA VAL A 376 -25.24 31.09 -0.33
C VAL A 376 -26.32 31.47 0.67
N ALA A 377 -27.47 30.78 0.67
CA ALA A 377 -28.54 30.95 1.66
C ALA A 377 -28.07 30.67 3.11
N THR A 378 -26.94 30.00 3.29
CA THR A 378 -26.30 29.77 4.60
C THR A 378 -25.55 30.99 5.15
N GLY A 379 -25.66 32.15 4.49
CA GLY A 379 -25.01 33.41 4.89
C GLY A 379 -23.64 33.63 4.24
N PHE A 380 -23.32 32.89 3.17
CA PHE A 380 -22.09 33.06 2.41
C PHE A 380 -22.31 34.05 1.26
N ASP A 381 -21.44 35.04 1.10
CA ASP A 381 -21.61 36.07 0.07
C ASP A 381 -21.53 35.47 -1.36
N LEU A 382 -22.51 35.79 -2.20
CA LEU A 382 -22.61 35.25 -3.56
C LEU A 382 -21.48 35.76 -4.47
N GLY A 383 -21.07 37.02 -4.30
CA GLY A 383 -19.95 37.59 -5.06
C GLY A 383 -18.64 36.88 -4.76
N LEU A 384 -18.35 36.70 -3.47
CA LEU A 384 -17.22 35.96 -2.95
C LEU A 384 -17.23 34.51 -3.44
N PHE A 385 -18.35 33.80 -3.33
CA PHE A 385 -18.46 32.42 -3.81
C PHE A 385 -18.12 32.32 -5.30
N LYS A 386 -18.70 33.21 -6.12
CA LYS A 386 -18.41 33.25 -7.56
C LYS A 386 -16.93 33.52 -7.85
N SER A 387 -16.26 34.39 -7.09
CA SER A 387 -14.81 34.61 -7.25
C SER A 387 -13.95 33.40 -6.87
N MET A 388 -14.43 32.56 -5.94
CA MET A 388 -13.71 31.36 -5.50
C MET A 388 -13.86 30.19 -6.47
N LEU A 389 -14.97 30.10 -7.24
CA LEU A 389 -15.26 28.96 -8.12
C LEU A 389 -14.12 28.60 -9.08
N GLN A 390 -13.37 29.56 -9.61
CA GLN A 390 -12.25 29.26 -10.51
C GLN A 390 -11.14 28.43 -9.85
N PHE A 391 -10.96 28.56 -8.53
CA PHE A 391 -9.97 27.83 -7.74
C PHE A 391 -10.53 26.52 -7.18
N PHE A 392 -11.82 26.49 -6.83
CA PHE A 392 -12.43 25.38 -6.10
C PHE A 392 -13.37 24.48 -6.92
N ALA A 393 -13.65 24.83 -8.17
CA ALA A 393 -14.50 24.02 -9.04
C ALA A 393 -13.85 23.73 -10.40
N TYR A 394 -13.99 22.49 -10.84
CA TYR A 394 -13.81 22.10 -12.24
C TYR A 394 -15.05 22.46 -13.04
N ARG A 395 -14.89 22.90 -14.29
CA ARG A 395 -16.00 22.85 -15.23
C ARG A 395 -16.30 21.41 -15.60
N GLU A 396 -17.54 21.14 -15.99
CA GLU A 396 -17.96 19.85 -16.53
C GLU A 396 -16.97 19.32 -17.60
N GLY A 397 -16.43 18.11 -17.39
CA GLY A 397 -15.46 17.47 -18.28
C GLY A 397 -14.00 17.94 -18.17
N GLU A 398 -13.70 18.86 -17.25
CA GLU A 398 -12.34 19.36 -17.01
C GLU A 398 -11.53 18.44 -16.08
N ALA A 399 -12.16 17.95 -15.01
CA ALA A 399 -11.52 17.04 -14.04
C ALA A 399 -11.03 15.76 -14.73
N ASN A 400 -9.81 15.34 -14.43
CA ASN A 400 -9.15 14.14 -14.98
C ASN A 400 -9.22 14.05 -16.52
N LYS A 401 -9.28 15.17 -17.24
CA LYS A 401 -9.40 15.19 -18.71
C LYS A 401 -8.31 14.37 -19.41
N TYR A 402 -7.11 14.33 -18.82
CA TYR A 402 -5.95 13.62 -19.35
C TYR A 402 -5.74 12.22 -18.72
N TYR A 403 -6.66 11.75 -17.89
CA TYR A 403 -6.58 10.42 -17.28
C TYR A 403 -6.98 9.32 -18.28
N ARG A 404 -5.95 8.65 -18.83
CA ARG A 404 -6.08 7.60 -19.85
C ARG A 404 -5.77 6.20 -19.35
N SER A 405 -4.92 6.06 -18.34
CA SER A 405 -4.52 4.79 -17.76
C SER A 405 -4.23 4.97 -16.26
N PRO A 406 -4.26 3.88 -15.45
CA PRO A 406 -3.80 3.92 -14.07
C PRO A 406 -2.28 4.12 -13.94
N PHE A 407 -1.52 4.01 -15.04
CA PHE A 407 -0.06 4.18 -15.09
C PHE A 407 0.39 5.59 -15.53
N GLY A 408 -0.52 6.41 -16.06
CA GLY A 408 -0.16 7.62 -16.78
C GLY A 408 0.47 8.69 -15.88
N ALA A 409 1.61 9.24 -16.29
CA ALA A 409 2.36 10.26 -15.53
C ALA A 409 1.55 11.54 -15.22
N ALA A 410 0.51 11.86 -16.02
CA ALA A 410 -0.41 12.95 -15.71
C ALA A 410 -1.12 12.74 -14.36
N GLY A 411 -1.41 11.48 -14.01
CA GLY A 411 -2.10 11.07 -12.80
C GLY A 411 -3.51 11.63 -12.66
N PRO A 412 -4.19 11.37 -11.53
CA PRO A 412 -5.43 12.04 -11.20
C PRO A 412 -5.17 13.49 -10.78
N ASP A 413 -5.97 14.42 -11.27
CA ASP A 413 -5.97 15.82 -10.84
C ASP A 413 -7.24 16.21 -10.05
N VAL A 414 -8.26 15.36 -10.01
CA VAL A 414 -9.53 15.66 -9.31
C VAL A 414 -9.35 16.08 -7.85
N ILE A 415 -8.27 15.66 -7.19
CA ILE A 415 -7.93 16.06 -5.83
C ILE A 415 -7.61 17.56 -5.67
N PHE A 416 -7.35 18.31 -6.75
CA PHE A 416 -6.96 19.72 -6.64
C PHE A 416 -8.14 20.69 -6.58
N LYS A 417 -9.38 20.24 -6.82
CA LYS A 417 -10.58 21.05 -6.60
C LYS A 417 -11.74 20.22 -6.07
N PRO A 418 -12.44 20.67 -5.01
CA PRO A 418 -13.49 19.89 -4.36
C PRO A 418 -14.79 19.77 -5.16
N LEU A 419 -15.06 20.68 -6.09
CA LEU A 419 -16.37 20.81 -6.75
C LEU A 419 -16.31 20.57 -8.25
N ILE A 420 -17.46 20.20 -8.83
CA ILE A 420 -17.69 20.23 -10.28
C ILE A 420 -18.86 21.20 -10.54
N LEU A 421 -18.61 22.27 -11.29
CA LEU A 421 -19.58 23.28 -11.67
C LEU A 421 -20.41 22.79 -12.86
N LEU A 422 -21.73 22.77 -12.68
CA LEU A 422 -22.73 22.46 -13.71
C LEU A 422 -23.19 23.74 -14.40
N LYS A 423 -23.79 23.60 -15.59
CA LYS A 423 -24.31 24.73 -16.38
C LYS A 423 -25.51 25.44 -15.74
N GLU A 424 -26.26 24.74 -14.88
CA GLU A 424 -27.49 25.21 -14.24
C GLU A 424 -27.25 25.87 -12.87
N ASP A 425 -26.16 26.65 -12.71
CA ASP A 425 -25.78 27.30 -11.44
C ASP A 425 -25.86 26.36 -10.22
N SER A 426 -25.38 25.13 -10.41
CA SER A 426 -25.33 24.08 -9.39
C SER A 426 -23.94 23.47 -9.35
N VAL A 427 -23.56 22.90 -8.20
CA VAL A 427 -22.29 22.21 -8.02
C VAL A 427 -22.49 20.78 -7.58
N VAL A 428 -21.59 19.91 -8.02
CA VAL A 428 -21.50 18.52 -7.56
C VAL A 428 -20.53 18.45 -6.39
N LEU A 429 -20.97 17.81 -5.32
CA LEU A 429 -20.15 17.41 -4.17
C LEU A 429 -19.97 15.88 -4.29
N PRO A 430 -18.78 15.38 -4.70
CA PRO A 430 -18.62 13.95 -5.02
C PRO A 430 -18.89 13.00 -3.84
N ALA A 431 -18.33 13.31 -2.66
CA ALA A 431 -18.60 12.66 -1.37
C ALA A 431 -17.99 13.48 -0.24
N ALA A 432 -18.58 13.48 0.96
CA ALA A 432 -18.09 14.26 2.10
C ALA A 432 -16.59 14.02 2.40
N SER A 433 -16.17 12.76 2.36
CA SER A 433 -14.82 12.32 2.73
C SER A 433 -13.71 12.79 1.77
N VAL A 434 -14.03 13.11 0.52
CA VAL A 434 -13.05 13.59 -0.48
C VAL A 434 -12.99 15.11 -0.56
N LEU A 435 -13.99 15.82 -0.04
CA LEU A 435 -14.05 17.29 -0.09
C LEU A 435 -12.93 17.93 0.74
N GLY A 436 -12.64 17.39 1.92
CA GLY A 436 -11.64 17.93 2.84
C GLY A 436 -10.24 18.06 2.22
N PRO A 437 -9.61 16.96 1.76
CA PRO A 437 -8.29 17.04 1.14
C PRO A 437 -8.30 17.91 -0.12
N ALA A 438 -9.39 17.91 -0.90
CA ALA A 438 -9.49 18.75 -2.08
C ALA A 438 -9.62 20.24 -1.78
N LEU A 439 -10.31 20.62 -0.69
CA LEU A 439 -10.36 22.00 -0.18
C LEU A 439 -8.96 22.49 0.23
N PHE A 440 -8.19 21.64 0.91
CA PHE A 440 -6.80 21.96 1.24
C PHE A 440 -5.95 22.15 -0.01
N GLU A 441 -5.95 21.19 -0.94
CA GLU A 441 -5.14 21.26 -2.16
C GLU A 441 -5.51 22.47 -3.03
N ALA A 442 -6.81 22.80 -3.13
CA ALA A 442 -7.29 23.99 -3.84
C ALA A 442 -6.80 25.28 -3.19
N THR A 443 -6.96 25.39 -1.86
CA THR A 443 -6.52 26.57 -1.09
C THR A 443 -5.01 26.76 -1.18
N PHE A 444 -4.26 25.66 -0.98
CA PHE A 444 -2.81 25.65 -1.07
C PHE A 444 -2.32 25.97 -2.48
N THR A 445 -2.99 25.46 -3.52
CA THR A 445 -2.66 25.77 -4.91
C THR A 445 -2.90 27.24 -5.24
N ALA A 446 -4.01 27.82 -4.78
CA ALA A 446 -4.27 29.25 -4.96
C ALA A 446 -3.25 30.12 -4.22
N TRP A 447 -2.89 29.75 -2.99
CA TRP A 447 -1.87 30.44 -2.20
C TRP A 447 -0.49 30.40 -2.87
N LYS A 448 -0.08 29.26 -3.45
CA LYS A 448 1.21 29.14 -4.16
C LYS A 448 1.37 30.12 -5.32
N ILE A 449 0.29 30.51 -5.99
CA ILE A 449 0.35 31.43 -7.16
C ILE A 449 0.96 32.78 -6.79
N ILE A 450 0.84 33.18 -5.52
CA ILE A 450 1.28 34.50 -5.03
C ILE A 450 2.52 34.42 -4.13
N LYS A 451 3.26 33.31 -4.18
CA LYS A 451 4.37 32.99 -3.26
C LYS A 451 5.60 32.46 -3.96
N THR A 452 6.75 32.62 -3.31
CA THR A 452 8.04 32.09 -3.77
C THR A 452 8.24 30.64 -3.33
N ASP A 453 9.09 29.89 -4.03
CA ASP A 453 9.41 28.49 -3.68
C ASP A 453 9.97 28.35 -2.25
N GLN A 454 10.71 29.36 -1.77
CA GLN A 454 11.25 29.39 -0.41
C GLN A 454 10.14 29.54 0.65
N GLU A 455 9.18 30.45 0.44
CA GLU A 455 8.01 30.58 1.32
C GLU A 455 7.17 29.31 1.33
N ILE A 456 7.01 28.67 0.17
CA ILE A 456 6.26 27.42 0.02
C ILE A 456 6.92 26.28 0.81
N ALA A 457 8.25 26.13 0.69
CA ALA A 457 9.02 25.12 1.40
C ALA A 457 8.97 25.34 2.92
N SER A 458 9.15 26.60 3.37
CA SER A 458 9.12 26.98 4.78
C SER A 458 7.74 26.74 5.40
N LEU A 459 6.65 27.16 4.74
CA LEU A 459 5.29 26.94 5.27
C LEU A 459 5.01 25.45 5.44
N ARG A 460 5.33 24.64 4.42
CA ARG A 460 5.06 23.19 4.44
C ARG A 460 5.76 22.48 5.59
N GLY A 461 7.05 22.76 5.80
CA GLY A 461 7.83 22.17 6.89
C GLY A 461 7.19 22.49 8.24
N ASN A 462 7.10 23.78 8.55
CA ASN A 462 6.61 24.27 9.84
C ASN A 462 5.13 23.90 10.11
N ALA A 463 4.32 23.74 9.06
CA ALA A 463 2.91 23.41 9.23
C ALA A 463 2.68 21.97 9.72
N ALA A 464 3.55 21.01 9.36
CA ALA A 464 3.42 19.64 9.84
C ALA A 464 3.61 19.57 11.36
N GLU A 465 4.64 20.24 11.89
CA GLU A 465 4.89 20.39 13.33
C GLU A 465 3.74 21.12 14.02
N ARG A 466 3.32 22.28 13.48
CA ARG A 466 2.26 23.10 14.07
C ARG A 466 0.93 22.36 14.17
N LEU A 467 0.54 21.63 13.12
CA LEU A 467 -0.68 20.82 13.12
C LEU A 467 -0.57 19.68 14.13
N THR A 468 0.56 18.98 14.16
CA THR A 468 0.77 17.88 15.10
C THR A 468 0.69 18.38 16.55
N LYS A 469 1.39 19.46 16.88
CA LYS A 469 1.31 20.12 18.19
C LYS A 469 -0.13 20.52 18.54
N TYR A 470 -0.84 21.15 17.60
CA TYR A 470 -2.23 21.55 17.79
C TYR A 470 -3.14 20.36 18.14
N LEU A 471 -2.98 19.23 17.44
CA LEU A 471 -3.79 18.03 17.67
C LEU A 471 -3.57 17.45 19.07
N PHE A 472 -2.32 17.29 19.50
CA PHE A 472 -2.03 16.84 20.86
C PHE A 472 -2.59 17.82 21.91
N ALA A 473 -2.41 19.13 21.69
CA ALA A 473 -2.90 20.17 22.59
C ALA A 473 -4.43 20.19 22.70
N LYS A 474 -5.15 19.98 21.58
CA LYS A 474 -6.62 19.82 21.54
C LYS A 474 -7.11 18.69 22.45
N HIS A 475 -6.29 17.66 22.65
CA HIS A 475 -6.56 16.53 23.53
C HIS A 475 -5.84 16.61 24.90
N GLY A 476 -5.37 17.79 25.28
CA GLY A 476 -4.81 18.04 26.62
C GLY A 476 -3.34 17.65 26.80
N PHE A 477 -2.65 17.27 25.72
CA PHE A 477 -1.23 16.91 25.77
C PHE A 477 -0.38 18.07 25.25
N GLN A 478 0.44 18.65 26.12
CA GLN A 478 1.48 19.60 25.72
C GLN A 478 2.81 18.85 25.57
N PRO A 479 3.62 19.18 24.55
CA PRO A 479 4.96 18.60 24.45
C PRO A 479 5.83 19.12 25.59
N SER A 480 6.65 18.24 26.16
CA SER A 480 7.68 18.61 27.13
C SER A 480 8.88 19.26 26.47
N PHE A 481 9.14 18.90 25.21
CA PHE A 481 10.22 19.45 24.40
C PHE A 481 9.73 19.73 22.98
N GLU A 482 10.14 20.87 22.42
CA GLU A 482 9.79 21.32 21.07
C GLU A 482 11.05 21.84 20.38
N ASN A 483 11.34 21.36 19.16
CA ASN A 483 12.50 21.75 18.35
C ASN A 483 13.80 21.74 19.19
N ALA A 484 13.94 20.70 20.01
CA ALA A 484 14.95 20.63 21.05
C ALA A 484 16.26 20.09 20.49
N LEU A 485 17.25 20.97 20.42
CA LEU A 485 18.57 20.68 19.85
C LEU A 485 19.53 20.09 20.88
N TYR A 486 20.30 19.10 20.47
CA TYR A 486 21.38 18.52 21.26
C TYR A 486 22.62 18.27 20.40
N ASP A 487 23.79 18.22 21.05
CA ASP A 487 25.06 17.89 20.41
C ASP A 487 25.82 16.85 21.24
N LEU A 488 26.26 15.78 20.57
CA LEU A 488 27.02 14.67 21.17
C LEU A 488 28.50 14.70 20.72
N GLY A 489 28.99 15.85 20.24
CA GLY A 489 30.36 16.03 19.79
C GLY A 489 30.65 15.22 18.53
N GLU A 490 31.60 14.28 18.61
CA GLU A 490 31.97 13.42 17.47
C GLU A 490 30.81 12.52 16.98
N GLN A 491 29.83 12.24 17.84
CA GLN A 491 28.62 11.49 17.46
C GLN A 491 27.59 12.37 16.72
N GLY A 492 27.83 13.68 16.63
CA GLY A 492 27.06 14.67 15.86
C GLY A 492 25.86 15.27 16.58
N ALA A 493 25.35 16.37 16.02
CA ALA A 493 24.15 17.06 16.51
C ALA A 493 22.84 16.37 16.07
N GLY A 494 21.75 16.67 16.77
CA GLY A 494 20.39 16.25 16.42
C GLY A 494 19.32 17.17 17.00
N GLU A 495 18.10 16.99 16.53
CA GLU A 495 16.91 17.76 16.90
C GLU A 495 15.76 16.78 17.15
N CYS A 496 15.00 17.00 18.23
CA CYS A 496 13.71 16.36 18.43
C CYS A 496 12.60 17.37 18.14
N ASP A 497 11.75 17.10 17.14
CA ASP A 497 10.67 18.01 16.76
C ASP A 497 9.68 18.20 17.92
N LEU A 498 9.09 17.11 18.42
CA LEU A 498 8.19 17.11 19.57
C LEU A 498 8.41 15.88 20.45
N VAL A 499 8.43 16.08 21.77
CA VAL A 499 8.49 14.99 22.74
C VAL A 499 7.36 15.13 23.75
N PHE A 500 6.59 14.05 23.93
CA PHE A 500 5.58 13.94 24.97
C PHE A 500 6.02 12.88 25.98
N GLU A 501 5.92 13.16 27.26
CA GLU A 501 6.29 12.20 28.30
C GLU A 501 5.34 12.22 29.49
N ASP A 502 5.23 11.08 30.15
CA ASP A 502 4.61 10.93 31.46
C ASP A 502 5.50 10.02 32.34
N GLU A 503 4.95 9.50 33.44
CA GLU A 503 5.66 8.61 34.35
C GLU A 503 6.02 7.26 33.72
N GLU A 504 5.31 6.83 32.66
CA GLU A 504 5.43 5.49 32.05
C GLU A 504 5.95 5.51 30.61
N ASN A 505 5.82 6.63 29.90
CA ASN A 505 5.97 6.71 28.45
C ASN A 505 6.78 7.93 28.00
N ILE A 506 7.45 7.76 26.86
CA ILE A 506 8.05 8.80 26.04
C ILE A 506 7.56 8.58 24.60
N ILE A 507 6.92 9.56 24.00
CA ILE A 507 6.54 9.58 22.59
C ILE A 507 7.43 10.58 21.88
N LEU A 508 8.33 10.07 21.06
CA LEU A 508 9.19 10.83 20.16
C LEU A 508 8.44 11.03 18.85
N VAL A 509 8.12 12.26 18.49
CA VAL A 509 7.33 12.58 17.31
C VAL A 509 8.19 13.34 16.31
N GLU A 510 8.34 12.78 15.11
CA GLU A 510 9.06 13.38 13.99
C GLU A 510 8.05 13.76 12.89
N CYS A 511 8.07 15.02 12.47
CA CYS A 511 7.08 15.58 11.55
C CYS A 511 7.58 15.60 10.10
N LYS A 512 6.71 15.26 9.15
CA LYS A 512 7.08 15.29 7.73
C LYS A 512 6.02 15.83 6.80
N ALA A 513 6.38 16.83 5.99
CA ALA A 513 5.49 17.45 5.01
C ALA A 513 5.46 16.77 3.63
N LYS A 514 6.34 15.77 3.41
CA LYS A 514 6.40 15.03 2.15
C LYS A 514 5.09 14.26 1.96
N ALA A 515 4.61 14.21 0.71
CA ALA A 515 3.41 13.49 0.33
C ALA A 515 3.73 12.47 -0.75
N LEU A 516 2.86 11.47 -0.90
CA LEU A 516 2.91 10.50 -1.98
C LEU A 516 2.81 11.22 -3.34
N THR A 517 3.76 10.95 -4.22
CA THR A 517 3.82 11.54 -5.55
C THR A 517 2.85 10.85 -6.50
N ARG A 518 2.48 11.54 -7.59
CA ARG A 518 1.69 10.93 -8.66
C ARG A 518 2.38 9.70 -9.24
N GLY A 519 3.71 9.69 -9.33
CA GLY A 519 4.44 8.53 -9.81
C GLY A 519 4.35 7.32 -8.91
N ALA A 520 4.39 7.51 -7.58
CA ALA A 520 4.16 6.41 -6.66
C ALA A 520 2.73 5.85 -6.79
N MET A 521 1.71 6.72 -6.89
CA MET A 521 0.32 6.31 -7.09
C MET A 521 0.10 5.55 -8.40
N THR A 522 0.80 5.91 -9.49
CA THR A 522 0.65 5.27 -10.81
C THR A 522 1.62 4.12 -11.04
N GLY A 523 2.35 3.68 -10.00
CA GLY A 523 3.29 2.55 -10.10
C GLY A 523 4.55 2.82 -10.93
N MET A 524 5.00 4.08 -11.04
CA MET A 524 6.30 4.39 -11.63
C MET A 524 7.42 3.78 -10.77
N GLN A 525 8.39 3.13 -11.43
CA GLN A 525 9.47 2.42 -10.76
C GLN A 525 10.30 3.36 -9.88
N GLY A 526 10.56 2.93 -8.64
CA GLY A 526 11.33 3.65 -7.63
C GLY A 526 10.55 4.73 -6.89
N ASP A 527 9.46 5.26 -7.42
CA ASP A 527 8.77 6.41 -6.84
C ASP A 527 8.15 6.10 -5.48
N ALA A 528 7.48 4.95 -5.34
CA ALA A 528 6.92 4.51 -4.06
C ALA A 528 8.01 4.27 -3.01
N LEU A 529 9.14 3.67 -3.41
CA LEU A 529 10.29 3.45 -2.54
C LEU A 529 10.89 4.78 -2.04
N LEU A 530 11.07 5.76 -2.94
CA LEU A 530 11.65 7.06 -2.58
C LEU A 530 10.70 7.92 -1.74
N ASP A 531 9.41 7.84 -1.99
CA ASP A 531 8.41 8.51 -1.16
C ASP A 531 8.31 7.86 0.23
N PHE A 532 8.36 6.53 0.32
CA PHE A 532 8.49 5.82 1.60
C PHE A 532 9.78 6.21 2.34
N ALA A 533 10.92 6.20 1.65
CA ALA A 533 12.24 6.50 2.21
C ALA A 533 12.29 7.90 2.83
N SER A 534 11.76 8.90 2.12
CA SER A 534 11.82 10.30 2.53
C SER A 534 10.66 10.74 3.43
N GLY A 535 9.48 10.13 3.28
CA GLY A 535 8.25 10.50 3.99
C GLY A 535 8.06 9.79 5.33
N LEU A 536 8.55 8.55 5.45
CA LEU A 536 8.27 7.68 6.60
C LEU A 536 9.55 7.13 7.24
N PHE A 537 10.44 6.56 6.43
CA PHE A 537 11.62 5.88 6.96
C PHE A 537 12.66 6.84 7.55
N ALA A 538 12.98 7.95 6.88
CA ALA A 538 13.98 8.89 7.38
C ALA A 538 13.60 9.48 8.77
N PRO A 539 12.35 9.94 9.01
CA PRO A 539 11.90 10.29 10.36
C PRO A 539 12.04 9.14 11.37
N GLN A 540 11.71 7.90 10.98
CA GLN A 540 11.89 6.74 11.87
C GLN A 540 13.35 6.46 12.22
N ALA A 541 14.28 6.67 11.29
CA ALA A 541 15.72 6.52 11.51
C ALA A 541 16.25 7.61 12.47
N GLN A 542 15.77 8.84 12.33
CA GLN A 542 16.07 9.94 13.26
C GLN A 542 15.54 9.64 14.67
N ALA A 543 14.27 9.25 14.79
CA ALA A 543 13.69 8.85 16.06
C ALA A 543 14.40 7.63 16.69
N LEU A 544 14.89 6.69 15.88
CA LEU A 544 15.68 5.54 16.36
C LEU A 544 16.98 6.01 17.01
N ARG A 545 17.64 7.02 16.44
CA ARG A 545 18.84 7.63 17.03
C ARG A 545 18.52 8.21 18.41
N HIS A 546 17.43 8.93 18.57
CA HIS A 546 16.99 9.46 19.87
C HIS A 546 16.73 8.34 20.87
N GLU A 547 15.99 7.30 20.47
CA GLU A 547 15.74 6.11 21.29
C GLU A 547 17.07 5.45 21.72
N ARG A 548 18.03 5.31 20.79
CA ARG A 548 19.34 4.76 21.09
C ARG A 548 20.10 5.59 22.11
N ILE A 549 20.08 6.93 22.03
CA ILE A 549 20.72 7.79 23.05
C ILE A 549 20.11 7.55 24.42
N LEU A 550 18.78 7.56 24.52
CA LEU A 550 18.09 7.35 25.79
C LEU A 550 18.41 5.99 26.39
N ARG A 551 18.45 4.93 25.57
CA ARG A 551 18.75 3.57 26.03
C ARG A 551 20.22 3.36 26.41
N SER A 552 21.17 3.98 25.70
CA SER A 552 22.60 3.79 25.97
C SER A 552 23.14 4.74 27.05
N ALA A 553 22.68 5.98 27.09
CA ALA A 553 23.19 7.03 27.97
C ALA A 553 22.23 7.38 29.12
N GLY A 554 21.01 6.84 29.13
CA GLY A 554 19.98 7.12 30.13
C GLY A 554 19.31 8.49 30.00
N SER A 555 19.84 9.40 29.19
CA SER A 555 19.29 10.75 28.98
C SER A 555 19.81 11.43 27.70
N ILE A 556 19.05 12.41 27.21
CA ILE A 556 19.47 13.40 26.21
C ILE A 556 19.57 14.76 26.91
N HIS A 557 20.68 15.47 26.71
CA HIS A 557 20.90 16.82 27.23
C HIS A 557 20.76 17.82 26.10
N PHE A 558 19.85 18.79 26.25
CA PHE A 558 19.57 19.79 25.24
C PHE A 558 20.37 21.08 25.45
N HIS A 559 20.50 21.89 24.39
CA HIS A 559 21.26 23.14 24.41
C HIS A 559 20.70 24.20 25.35
N ASP A 560 19.41 24.16 25.64
CA ASP A 560 18.75 25.06 26.59
C ASP A 560 18.99 24.68 28.06
N GLY A 561 19.77 23.62 28.31
CA GLY A 561 20.10 23.11 29.64
C GLY A 561 19.06 22.13 30.20
N THR A 562 17.96 21.88 29.49
CA THR A 562 16.98 20.87 29.87
C THR A 562 17.47 19.46 29.51
N ARG A 563 16.81 18.43 30.05
CA ARG A 563 17.16 17.03 29.78
C ARG A 563 15.94 16.12 29.74
N LEU A 564 15.95 15.19 28.80
CA LEU A 564 15.01 14.07 28.72
C LEU A 564 15.67 12.81 29.29
N GLU A 565 15.11 12.22 30.34
CA GLU A 565 15.66 11.01 30.97
C GLU A 565 14.92 9.75 30.48
N LEU A 566 15.50 8.54 30.58
CA LEU A 566 14.77 7.32 30.23
C LEU A 566 13.83 6.88 31.36
N ARG A 567 14.35 6.71 32.58
CA ARG A 567 13.62 6.23 33.79
C ARG A 567 12.79 4.96 33.55
N ASP A 568 13.34 4.01 32.80
CA ASP A 568 12.67 2.75 32.43
C ASP A 568 11.32 2.91 31.70
N ARG A 569 11.06 4.09 31.12
CA ARG A 569 9.82 4.39 30.40
C ARG A 569 9.77 3.74 29.02
N HIS A 570 8.56 3.50 28.54
CA HIS A 570 8.30 2.97 27.20
C HIS A 570 8.49 4.05 26.14
N ILE A 571 9.32 3.76 25.13
CA ILE A 571 9.53 4.68 24.00
C ILE A 571 8.63 4.27 22.83
N THR A 572 7.89 5.24 22.29
CA THR A 572 7.17 5.13 21.01
C THR A 572 7.72 6.17 20.04
N ARG A 573 8.06 5.74 18.82
CA ARG A 573 8.54 6.58 17.73
C ARG A 573 7.40 6.79 16.74
N LEU A 574 6.86 8.00 16.70
CA LEU A 574 5.77 8.39 15.83
C LEU A 574 6.28 9.24 14.67
N THR A 575 6.04 8.81 13.43
CA THR A 575 6.13 9.72 12.29
C THR A 575 4.76 10.34 12.03
N ALA A 576 4.67 11.67 12.22
CA ALA A 576 3.48 12.45 11.93
C ALA A 576 3.61 13.11 10.55
N THR A 577 2.88 12.61 9.56
CA THR A 577 2.94 13.19 8.21
C THR A 577 1.84 14.21 7.98
N LEU A 578 2.12 15.27 7.23
CA LEU A 578 1.10 16.24 6.85
C LEU A 578 -0.03 15.60 6.05
N LEU A 579 0.30 14.69 5.13
CA LEU A 579 -0.64 14.06 4.21
C LEU A 579 -0.50 12.54 4.26
N ASP A 580 -1.63 11.85 4.06
CA ASP A 580 -1.70 10.40 4.03
C ASP A 580 -0.80 9.79 2.92
N HIS A 581 -0.10 8.70 3.26
CA HIS A 581 0.66 7.86 2.31
C HIS A 581 -0.01 6.49 2.08
N GLY A 582 -1.29 6.37 2.47
CA GLY A 582 -2.08 5.16 2.32
C GLY A 582 -1.46 3.99 3.09
N ALA A 583 -1.45 2.83 2.46
CA ALA A 583 -0.97 1.59 3.03
C ALA A 583 0.54 1.59 3.34
N LEU A 584 1.31 2.55 2.83
CA LEU A 584 2.72 2.73 3.22
C LEU A 584 2.87 3.19 4.68
N GLN A 585 1.86 3.86 5.25
CA GLN A 585 1.84 4.29 6.66
C GLN A 585 1.40 3.19 7.61
N ASP A 586 0.95 2.05 7.08
CA ASP A 586 0.47 0.96 7.90
C ASP A 586 1.64 0.34 8.67
N ARG A 587 1.41 0.07 9.95
CA ARG A 587 2.44 -0.45 10.83
C ARG A 587 2.87 -1.87 10.47
N SER A 588 1.96 -2.71 9.98
CA SER A 588 2.31 -4.03 9.48
C SER A 588 3.24 -3.91 8.28
N MET A 589 2.98 -2.97 7.37
CA MET A 589 3.91 -2.65 6.28
C MET A 589 5.27 -2.20 6.79
N LEU A 590 5.33 -1.19 7.67
CA LEU A 590 6.57 -0.70 8.25
C LEU A 590 7.38 -1.83 8.91
N ARG A 591 6.72 -2.71 9.66
CA ARG A 591 7.35 -3.86 10.31
C ARG A 591 7.92 -4.85 9.31
N ASN A 592 7.18 -5.18 8.26
CA ASN A 592 7.63 -6.13 7.25
C ASN A 592 8.82 -5.59 6.43
N VAL A 593 8.88 -4.27 6.24
CA VAL A 593 9.96 -3.60 5.51
C VAL A 593 11.21 -3.41 6.39
N TYR A 594 11.04 -3.23 7.70
CA TYR A 594 12.14 -2.95 8.63
C TYR A 594 13.30 -3.94 8.51
N ASN A 595 12.99 -5.24 8.51
CA ASN A 595 14.01 -6.29 8.43
C ASN A 595 14.70 -6.33 7.06
N ALA A 596 13.97 -6.05 5.97
CA ALA A 596 14.55 -5.95 4.65
C ALA A 596 15.60 -4.83 4.55
N LEU A 597 15.38 -3.71 5.25
CA LEU A 597 16.26 -2.55 5.23
C LEU A 597 17.58 -2.79 5.97
N LEU A 598 17.60 -3.64 6.99
CA LEU A 598 18.83 -3.92 7.76
C LEU A 598 19.94 -4.54 6.91
N SER A 599 19.60 -5.24 5.83
CA SER A 599 20.56 -5.87 4.91
C SER A 599 20.55 -5.27 3.50
N ALA A 600 19.87 -4.14 3.29
CA ALA A 600 19.71 -3.55 1.96
C ALA A 600 20.81 -2.54 1.63
N GLN A 601 21.09 -2.42 0.33
CA GLN A 601 21.75 -1.27 -0.28
C GLN A 601 21.08 -1.03 -1.63
N PHE A 602 20.74 0.22 -1.93
CA PHE A 602 20.06 0.57 -3.18
C PHE A 602 21.03 1.16 -4.18
N THR A 603 20.92 0.73 -5.42
CA THR A 603 21.66 1.28 -6.55
C THR A 603 20.68 1.71 -7.65
N CYS A 604 21.12 2.59 -8.53
CA CYS A 604 20.34 3.02 -9.68
C CYS A 604 21.27 3.26 -10.87
N ASP A 605 20.70 3.24 -12.08
CA ASP A 605 21.45 3.54 -13.29
C ASP A 605 22.07 4.95 -13.25
N PRO A 606 23.24 5.18 -13.86
CA PRO A 606 23.90 6.49 -13.85
C PRO A 606 23.03 7.63 -14.42
N GLY A 607 22.12 7.30 -15.35
CA GLY A 607 21.17 8.22 -15.97
C GLY A 607 19.86 8.42 -15.21
N TYR A 608 19.65 7.74 -14.07
CA TYR A 608 18.42 7.85 -13.31
C TYR A 608 18.25 9.27 -12.72
N THR A 609 17.12 9.91 -13.04
CA THR A 609 16.86 11.32 -12.72
C THR A 609 16.80 11.60 -11.22
N LYS A 610 16.46 10.59 -10.40
CA LYS A 610 16.34 10.70 -8.94
C LYS A 610 17.54 10.12 -8.18
N LYS A 611 18.72 9.97 -8.81
CA LYS A 611 19.93 9.42 -8.18
C LYS A 611 20.33 10.11 -6.86
N ARG A 612 20.07 11.42 -6.72
CA ARG A 612 20.32 12.16 -5.47
C ARG A 612 19.44 11.65 -4.32
N GLN A 613 18.17 11.37 -4.59
CA GLN A 613 17.24 10.82 -3.58
C GLN A 613 17.64 9.39 -3.18
N VAL A 614 18.17 8.59 -4.13
CA VAL A 614 18.75 7.27 -3.82
C VAL A 614 19.97 7.39 -2.91
N ALA A 615 20.86 8.36 -3.17
CA ALA A 615 22.02 8.62 -2.31
C ALA A 615 21.61 9.07 -0.90
N GLU A 616 20.64 9.98 -0.79
CA GLU A 616 20.07 10.44 0.48
C GLU A 616 19.40 9.27 1.24
N PHE A 617 18.67 8.40 0.55
CA PHE A 617 18.10 7.19 1.15
C PHE A 617 19.18 6.27 1.72
N ASN A 618 20.23 5.96 0.95
CA ASN A 618 21.34 5.14 1.44
C ASN A 618 22.08 5.78 2.64
N THR A 619 22.13 7.11 2.75
CA THR A 619 22.67 7.79 3.93
C THR A 619 21.82 7.52 5.17
N ASN A 620 20.50 7.69 5.07
CA ASN A 620 19.58 7.37 6.16
C ASN A 620 19.56 5.87 6.50
N LEU A 621 19.76 5.01 5.49
CA LEU A 621 19.83 3.57 5.66
C LEU A 621 21.07 3.15 6.48
N ARG A 622 22.23 3.75 6.19
CA ARG A 622 23.45 3.53 6.98
C ARG A 622 23.28 4.00 8.41
N LEU A 623 22.67 5.17 8.62
CA LEU A 623 22.35 5.67 9.96
C LEU A 623 21.49 4.64 10.69
N PHE A 624 20.36 4.23 10.10
CA PHE A 624 19.46 3.24 10.66
C PHE A 624 20.13 1.91 11.03
N GLN A 625 20.98 1.38 10.13
CA GLN A 625 21.72 0.14 10.35
C GLN A 625 22.69 0.28 11.54
N GLU A 626 23.41 1.39 11.62
CA GLU A 626 24.35 1.66 12.72
C GLU A 626 23.63 1.87 14.06
N GLU A 627 22.57 2.67 14.08
CA GLU A 627 21.77 2.90 15.30
C GLU A 627 21.13 1.60 15.81
N THR A 628 20.69 0.72 14.90
CA THR A 628 20.18 -0.61 15.27
C THR A 628 21.28 -1.48 15.87
N ARG A 629 22.46 -1.53 15.24
CA ARG A 629 23.61 -2.29 15.73
C ARG A 629 24.04 -1.84 17.13
N LEU A 630 24.04 -0.53 17.39
CA LEU A 630 24.38 0.04 18.70
C LEU A 630 23.32 -0.30 19.76
N LEU A 631 22.04 -0.32 19.41
CA LEU A 631 20.96 -0.75 20.31
C LEU A 631 21.07 -2.23 20.68
N GLU A 632 21.36 -3.09 19.70
CA GLU A 632 21.60 -4.51 19.95
C GLU A 632 22.80 -4.74 20.87
N ALA A 633 23.90 -4.00 20.63
CA ALA A 633 25.07 -4.04 21.50
C ALA A 633 24.77 -3.56 22.93
N ALA A 634 23.76 -2.69 23.11
CA ALA A 634 23.22 -2.27 24.40
C ALA A 634 22.21 -3.27 25.00
N GLY A 635 22.06 -4.47 24.43
CA GLY A 635 21.22 -5.55 24.95
C GLY A 635 19.76 -5.49 24.53
N GLN A 636 19.37 -4.63 23.58
CA GLN A 636 18.00 -4.60 23.05
C GLN A 636 17.77 -5.70 22.01
N HIS A 637 16.55 -6.26 21.98
CA HIS A 637 16.18 -7.24 20.97
C HIS A 637 15.82 -6.57 19.64
N ILE A 638 16.48 -6.99 18.55
CA ILE A 638 16.27 -6.41 17.22
C ILE A 638 14.82 -6.45 16.75
N ASN A 639 14.14 -7.56 17.05
CA ASN A 639 12.75 -7.81 16.65
C ASN A 639 11.74 -6.96 17.45
N ALA A 640 12.17 -6.32 18.54
CA ALA A 640 11.33 -5.41 19.31
C ALA A 640 11.30 -4.00 18.70
N HIS A 641 12.33 -3.58 17.94
CA HIS A 641 12.40 -2.21 17.41
C HIS A 641 11.24 -1.82 16.48
N PRO A 642 10.77 -2.66 15.55
CA PRO A 642 9.60 -2.33 14.73
C PRO A 642 8.32 -2.16 15.57
N LEU A 643 8.26 -2.76 16.77
CA LEU A 643 7.12 -2.62 17.67
C LEU A 643 7.08 -1.25 18.36
N ASN A 644 8.16 -0.49 18.34
CA ASN A 644 8.14 0.88 18.88
C ASN A 644 7.82 1.92 17.80
N ALA A 645 7.73 1.53 16.53
CA ALA A 645 7.45 2.41 15.41
C ALA A 645 5.95 2.50 15.10
N ALA A 646 5.47 3.72 14.92
CA ALA A 646 4.14 4.05 14.45
C ALA A 646 4.20 5.20 13.44
N SER A 647 3.21 5.28 12.55
CA SER A 647 3.03 6.44 11.68
C SER A 647 1.56 6.71 11.41
N ALA A 648 1.22 7.98 11.27
CA ALA A 648 -0.10 8.43 10.90
C ALA A 648 -0.02 9.81 10.27
N SER A 649 -0.95 10.11 9.36
CA SER A 649 -1.15 11.50 8.94
C SER A 649 -1.83 12.32 10.03
N VAL A 650 -1.67 13.64 10.00
CA VAL A 650 -2.33 14.54 10.97
C VAL A 650 -3.86 14.35 10.98
N ALA A 651 -4.47 14.07 9.83
CA ALA A 651 -5.91 13.77 9.76
C ALA A 651 -6.29 12.43 10.39
N GLN A 652 -5.41 11.42 10.32
CA GLN A 652 -5.61 10.16 11.03
C GLN A 652 -5.34 10.33 12.53
N LEU A 653 -4.36 11.16 12.91
CA LEU A 653 -4.06 11.46 14.31
C LEU A 653 -5.21 12.16 15.02
N ASP A 654 -5.94 13.08 14.38
CA ASP A 654 -7.12 13.72 14.99
C ASP A 654 -8.15 12.66 15.43
N VAL A 655 -8.38 11.64 14.58
CA VAL A 655 -9.26 10.51 14.91
C VAL A 655 -8.65 9.61 16.01
N LEU A 656 -7.36 9.27 15.89
CA LEU A 656 -6.72 8.37 16.86
C LEU A 656 -6.62 8.97 18.26
N LEU A 657 -6.51 10.29 18.38
CA LEU A 657 -6.44 11.01 19.65
C LEU A 657 -7.84 11.28 20.26
N GLU A 658 -8.92 11.04 19.52
CA GLU A 658 -10.27 11.32 19.98
C GLU A 658 -10.63 10.54 21.26
N GLY A 659 -10.98 11.28 22.32
CA GLY A 659 -11.35 10.71 23.62
C GLY A 659 -10.21 10.08 24.41
N VAL A 660 -8.95 10.24 24.00
CA VAL A 660 -7.79 9.73 24.74
C VAL A 660 -7.57 10.53 26.03
N GLN A 661 -7.26 9.83 27.13
CA GLN A 661 -7.05 10.46 28.45
C GLN A 661 -5.62 10.37 29.00
N SER A 662 -4.75 9.54 28.42
CA SER A 662 -3.35 9.37 28.85
C SER A 662 -2.41 9.01 27.71
N LEU A 663 -1.10 9.21 27.88
CA LEU A 663 -0.13 8.80 26.86
C LEU A 663 -0.03 7.27 26.74
N THR A 664 -0.33 6.51 27.80
CA THR A 664 -0.48 5.05 27.72
C THR A 664 -1.57 4.67 26.73
N GLU A 665 -2.70 5.38 26.70
CA GLU A 665 -3.75 5.15 25.72
C GLU A 665 -3.35 5.63 24.31
N VAL A 666 -2.68 6.79 24.19
CA VAL A 666 -2.11 7.24 22.89
C VAL A 666 -1.21 6.16 22.30
N ARG A 667 -0.21 5.70 23.07
CA ARG A 667 0.70 4.60 22.69
C ARG A 667 -0.09 3.36 22.32
N THR A 668 -1.09 2.99 23.11
CA THR A 668 -1.89 1.80 22.85
C THR A 668 -2.59 1.89 21.50
N ARG A 669 -3.11 3.07 21.11
CA ARG A 669 -3.78 3.26 19.81
C ARG A 669 -2.80 3.33 18.63
N LEU A 670 -1.61 3.91 18.83
CA LEU A 670 -0.55 4.00 17.82
C LEU A 670 0.18 2.66 17.59
N SER A 671 0.31 1.85 18.64
CA SER A 671 1.20 0.70 18.69
C SER A 671 0.51 -0.62 19.07
N ILE A 672 -0.71 -0.86 18.58
CA ILE A 672 -1.46 -2.12 18.81
C ILE A 672 -0.70 -3.35 18.26
N PRO A 673 -0.32 -4.36 19.07
CA PRO A 673 0.51 -5.49 18.61
C PRO A 673 -0.15 -6.42 17.58
N MET A 674 -1.48 -6.39 17.51
CA MET A 674 -2.30 -7.21 16.61
C MET A 674 -2.64 -6.42 15.34
N THR A 675 -2.75 -7.11 14.21
CA THR A 675 -3.20 -6.51 12.94
C THR A 675 -4.21 -7.42 12.25
N PHE A 676 -5.15 -6.82 11.53
CA PHE A 676 -6.07 -7.46 10.61
C PHE A 676 -5.54 -7.44 9.17
N SER A 677 -4.32 -6.95 8.96
CA SER A 677 -3.68 -6.78 7.66
C SER A 677 -4.54 -5.99 6.67
N THR A 678 -5.37 -5.05 7.12
CA THR A 678 -6.20 -4.23 6.22
C THR A 678 -5.37 -3.20 5.46
N PHE A 679 -4.19 -2.86 6.02
CA PHE A 679 -3.28 -1.83 5.55
C PHE A 679 -3.95 -0.44 5.45
N ASN A 680 -4.87 -0.16 6.37
CA ASN A 680 -5.47 1.16 6.57
C ASN A 680 -5.52 1.44 8.07
N VAL A 681 -4.80 2.48 8.50
CA VAL A 681 -4.64 2.87 9.91
C VAL A 681 -5.98 3.00 10.64
N LEU A 682 -6.97 3.66 10.01
CA LEU A 682 -8.28 3.89 10.63
C LEU A 682 -9.18 2.65 10.59
N LEU A 683 -9.02 1.77 9.61
CA LEU A 683 -9.75 0.51 9.55
C LEU A 683 -9.23 -0.50 10.57
N GLU A 684 -7.92 -0.59 10.78
CA GLU A 684 -7.33 -1.33 11.90
C GLU A 684 -7.90 -0.80 13.22
N HIS A 685 -7.86 0.52 13.43
CA HIS A 685 -8.39 1.15 14.63
C HIS A 685 -9.88 0.80 14.88
N TYR A 686 -10.70 0.91 13.83
CA TYR A 686 -12.12 0.54 13.88
C TYR A 686 -12.35 -0.92 14.30
N HIS A 687 -11.61 -1.86 13.72
CA HIS A 687 -11.74 -3.27 14.09
C HIS A 687 -11.30 -3.54 15.53
N HIS A 688 -10.24 -2.88 16.01
CA HIS A 688 -9.82 -2.98 17.41
C HIS A 688 -10.86 -2.41 18.39
N GLN A 689 -11.47 -1.26 18.08
CA GLN A 689 -12.56 -0.72 18.91
C GLN A 689 -13.75 -1.68 18.97
N LYS A 690 -14.13 -2.29 17.84
CA LYS A 690 -15.21 -3.29 17.80
C LYS A 690 -14.91 -4.53 18.63
N MET A 691 -13.69 -5.04 18.59
CA MET A 691 -13.32 -6.19 19.44
C MET A 691 -13.37 -5.85 20.93
N ARG A 692 -12.93 -4.64 21.33
CA ARG A 692 -12.97 -4.21 22.74
C ARG A 692 -14.39 -4.04 23.26
N SER A 693 -15.28 -3.44 22.46
CA SER A 693 -16.68 -3.25 22.83
C SER A 693 -17.48 -4.55 22.92
N GLN A 694 -17.15 -5.57 22.11
CA GLN A 694 -17.76 -6.90 22.21
C GLN A 694 -17.29 -7.71 23.43
N GLY A 695 -16.18 -7.33 24.06
CA GLY A 695 -15.62 -7.99 25.24
C GLY A 695 -16.07 -7.41 26.59
N GLN A 696 -16.87 -6.34 26.61
CA GLN A 696 -17.47 -5.83 27.84
C GLN A 696 -18.86 -6.47 28.02
N PRO A 697 -19.13 -7.22 29.11
CA PRO A 697 -20.48 -7.69 29.38
C PRO A 697 -21.39 -6.48 29.61
N SER A 698 -22.51 -6.47 28.88
CA SER A 698 -23.61 -5.52 29.03
C SER A 698 -24.18 -5.47 30.45
#